data_AF-A0A7S1CN29-F1
#
_entry.id   AF-A0A7S1CN29-F1
#
_cell.length_a   1.000
_cell.length_b   1.000
_cell.length_c   1.000
_cell.angle_alpha   90.00
_cell.angle_beta   90.00
_cell.angle_gamma   90.00
#
_symmetry.space_group_name_H-M   'P 1'
#
loop_
_entity.id
_entity.type
_entity.pdbx_description
1 polymer ?
#
loop_
_entity_poly.entity_id
_entity_poly.type
_entity_poly.pdbx_seq_one_letter_code
_entity_poly.pdbx_strand_id
1 'polypeptide(L)'
;AGPARRPTRRLCAWIPFLRLSCPVQVPAQHRRGCTMAIRGSRSAVAAAAATVLLLLVSPTLAATLPGCTADSACVVSADVTLAGGTTYTHTAPVTITEGATVACTVAFCEVRLEVADLTVQGTLRSAIVTVDASGEVFVDGGLISARGLGRAAQTGPGKGFSAVNSPGGGGGFGGAGVDACFGDNPGGGAVYGAAGTLELFMGSGGGHALSVSGQQLRTGGAGGGVIDVTADKLRITRGGTLDARGADGDSIQWDTLGSGAGSGGTIAVVANTFKYELGGGTLDARGGHATPDNSQEGSKAGSGGGGRIYVIAQTAVPANVDMNVDGGFGACAQGGHGSVLMQIGHKVCTRETLGAFTCNCEPGFVGDDCDTCTGSVWGPDCTFACPDCGAHGSCSQRTSGSGCTCDAGWAGDRCDTCAEGYYGASCARCVWCGEHGRCNSGIDGDGACLCVDGWVTAPTCNACADGRYGADCADACDAACDAHGTCVDGVSGTGECICDEGWDGDDCTACAAGYFDAACSQSCGDCGPNAFCDDGLAGVGCTCSAGWVVPDGGSTCTECEAGKWGGDCTQDCPACVNGACDGGVAGTGLCVCDADFVGVLCDAACPACDHGSCDDGRDGSGLCECDAGWDGALCDACDEDGGYYGPACADACGDCGPHAVCEPGLAGAGCVCDEGWRVPAGGSTCVECAALRFG
;
A
#
# COMPACT_ATOMS: atom_id res chain seq x y z
N ALA A 1 46.17 6.69 -13.41
CA ALA A 1 45.73 8.03 -12.99
C ALA A 1 44.50 8.41 -13.80
N GLY A 2 43.34 8.60 -13.13
CA GLY A 2 42.16 9.28 -13.68
C GLY A 2 41.31 8.55 -14.74
N PRO A 3 40.10 9.06 -15.06
CA PRO A 3 38.82 8.39 -14.72
C PRO A 3 37.81 8.30 -15.88
N ALA A 4 36.67 7.62 -15.70
CA ALA A 4 35.32 8.09 -16.11
C ALA A 4 34.22 7.01 -15.94
N ARG A 5 33.14 7.40 -15.26
CA ARG A 5 31.86 6.70 -15.11
C ARG A 5 31.04 6.77 -16.42
N ARG A 6 30.27 5.73 -16.74
CA ARG A 6 29.15 5.75 -17.72
C ARG A 6 27.87 5.17 -17.07
N PRO A 7 26.67 5.69 -17.38
CA PRO A 7 25.42 5.24 -16.79
C PRO A 7 24.61 4.25 -17.67
N THR A 8 23.88 3.39 -16.97
CA THR A 8 22.54 2.78 -17.21
C THR A 8 22.11 2.29 -18.60
N ARG A 9 21.83 0.97 -18.65
CA ARG A 9 21.15 0.20 -19.71
C ARG A 9 19.62 0.39 -19.64
N ARG A 10 18.96 0.52 -20.81
CA ARG A 10 17.53 0.26 -21.00
C ARG A 10 17.33 -1.15 -21.57
N LEU A 11 16.31 -1.85 -21.06
CA LEU A 11 15.85 -3.16 -21.48
C LEU A 11 15.18 -3.11 -22.86
N CYS A 12 15.49 -4.09 -23.71
CA CYS A 12 14.63 -4.50 -24.84
C CYS A 12 14.13 -5.91 -24.57
N ALA A 13 12.81 -6.07 -24.53
CA ALA A 13 12.11 -7.34 -24.35
C ALA A 13 12.00 -8.12 -25.67
N TRP A 14 12.05 -9.44 -25.53
CA TRP A 14 11.96 -10.48 -26.55
C TRP A 14 10.51 -10.79 -26.96
N ILE A 15 10.28 -11.17 -28.22
CA ILE A 15 9.16 -12.03 -28.65
C ILE A 15 9.69 -13.06 -29.69
N PRO A 16 9.31 -14.36 -29.63
CA PRO A 16 10.06 -15.45 -30.24
C PRO A 16 9.53 -15.92 -31.62
N PHE A 17 10.43 -16.58 -32.36
CA PHE A 17 10.18 -17.31 -33.61
C PHE A 17 9.52 -18.68 -33.37
N LEU A 18 8.49 -19.01 -34.16
CA LEU A 18 7.95 -20.36 -34.30
C LEU A 18 8.31 -20.93 -35.67
N ARG A 19 9.03 -22.07 -35.66
CA ARG A 19 9.33 -22.92 -36.81
C ARG A 19 8.11 -23.78 -37.14
N LEU A 20 7.85 -24.00 -38.43
CA LEU A 20 7.20 -25.23 -38.90
C LEU A 20 7.80 -25.65 -40.24
N SER A 21 8.15 -26.93 -40.29
CA SER A 21 8.82 -27.65 -41.37
C SER A 21 7.80 -28.51 -42.13
N CYS A 22 8.29 -29.09 -43.25
CA CYS A 22 7.80 -30.29 -43.96
C CYS A 22 6.97 -30.07 -45.27
N PRO A 23 6.96 -31.04 -46.21
CA PRO A 23 7.86 -30.99 -47.38
C PRO A 23 7.21 -31.33 -48.75
N VAL A 24 7.97 -31.06 -49.83
CA VAL A 24 8.13 -31.91 -51.05
C VAL A 24 7.03 -31.99 -52.15
N GLN A 25 7.54 -31.73 -53.38
CA GLN A 25 7.26 -32.28 -54.73
C GLN A 25 6.30 -31.61 -55.75
N VAL A 26 6.96 -31.18 -56.84
CA VAL A 26 6.60 -30.75 -58.22
C VAL A 26 6.16 -32.02 -59.02
N PRO A 27 5.46 -32.05 -60.21
CA PRO A 27 5.54 -31.11 -61.34
C PRO A 27 4.29 -30.84 -62.23
N ALA A 28 4.47 -29.86 -63.12
CA ALA A 28 3.58 -29.33 -64.16
C ALA A 28 3.26 -30.31 -65.31
N GLN A 29 2.18 -30.05 -66.07
CA GLN A 29 2.12 -30.14 -67.56
C GLN A 29 0.83 -29.53 -68.21
N HIS A 30 1.09 -28.66 -69.19
CA HIS A 30 0.44 -28.45 -70.51
C HIS A 30 -1.03 -27.98 -70.76
N ARG A 31 -1.08 -26.81 -71.45
CA ARG A 31 -1.81 -26.44 -72.71
C ARG A 31 -2.97 -25.43 -72.66
N ARG A 32 -2.61 -24.20 -73.08
CA ARG A 32 -3.17 -23.33 -74.15
C ARG A 32 -4.70 -23.15 -74.28
N GLY A 33 -5.13 -21.89 -74.18
CA GLY A 33 -6.34 -21.35 -74.84
C GLY A 33 -6.76 -19.98 -74.28
N CYS A 34 -6.41 -18.89 -74.96
CA CYS A 34 -6.75 -17.52 -74.58
C CYS A 34 -8.25 -17.20 -74.71
N THR A 35 -8.83 -16.50 -73.74
CA THR A 35 -9.81 -15.42 -73.96
C THR A 35 -9.88 -14.54 -72.71
N MET A 36 -9.75 -13.22 -72.91
CA MET A 36 -9.77 -12.19 -71.86
C MET A 36 -11.12 -12.16 -71.13
N ALA A 37 -11.06 -12.21 -69.80
CA ALA A 37 -12.15 -11.84 -68.91
C ALA A 37 -11.59 -11.01 -67.75
N ILE A 38 -12.15 -9.81 -67.57
CA ILE A 38 -11.87 -8.90 -66.46
C ILE A 38 -12.82 -9.27 -65.32
N ARG A 39 -12.29 -9.89 -64.24
CA ARG A 39 -12.74 -9.78 -62.84
C ARG A 39 -11.94 -10.74 -61.94
N GLY A 40 -11.47 -10.24 -60.79
CA GLY A 40 -11.16 -11.10 -59.64
C GLY A 40 -9.96 -10.71 -58.78
N SER A 41 -10.16 -9.73 -57.90
CA SER A 41 -9.81 -9.71 -56.47
C SER A 41 -8.67 -10.58 -55.89
N ARG A 42 -7.90 -9.88 -55.03
CA ARG A 42 -7.23 -10.28 -53.77
C ARG A 42 -5.79 -10.83 -53.81
N SER A 43 -4.99 -10.14 -52.98
CA SER A 43 -3.74 -10.53 -52.32
C SER A 43 -2.43 -10.40 -53.11
N ALA A 44 -1.76 -9.26 -52.92
CA ALA A 44 -0.31 -9.14 -52.99
C ALA A 44 0.18 -8.22 -51.85
N VAL A 45 0.15 -8.78 -50.64
CA VAL A 45 1.06 -8.38 -49.56
C VAL A 45 2.40 -9.07 -49.83
N ALA A 46 3.49 -8.31 -49.69
CA ALA A 46 4.91 -8.69 -49.79
C ALA A 46 5.51 -8.84 -51.20
N ALA A 47 6.28 -7.83 -51.62
CA ALA A 47 7.74 -7.92 -51.73
C ALA A 47 8.33 -6.73 -52.52
N ALA A 48 9.12 -5.89 -51.85
CA ALA A 48 10.38 -5.40 -52.40
C ALA A 48 11.23 -4.86 -51.26
N ALA A 49 12.30 -5.61 -50.98
CA ALA A 49 13.30 -5.35 -49.97
C ALA A 49 14.04 -4.04 -50.22
N ALA A 50 14.40 -3.43 -49.09
CA ALA A 50 15.29 -2.30 -48.93
C ALA A 50 16.49 -2.29 -49.90
N THR A 51 16.51 -1.31 -50.79
CA THR A 51 17.75 -0.70 -51.25
C THR A 51 17.84 0.65 -50.56
N VAL A 52 18.64 0.71 -49.50
CA VAL A 52 18.96 1.94 -48.77
C VAL A 52 19.82 2.80 -49.68
N LEU A 53 19.18 3.69 -50.43
CA LEU A 53 19.82 4.88 -50.98
C LEU A 53 19.41 6.03 -50.05
N LEU A 54 20.34 6.49 -49.21
CA LEU A 54 20.19 7.70 -48.41
C LEU A 54 19.90 8.89 -49.36
N LEU A 55 18.62 9.16 -49.59
CA LEU A 55 18.15 10.51 -49.82
C LEU A 55 17.91 11.10 -48.44
N LEU A 56 18.86 11.92 -47.99
CA LEU A 56 18.71 12.82 -46.87
C LEU A 56 17.51 13.76 -47.15
N VAL A 57 16.30 13.31 -46.84
CA VAL A 57 15.22 14.23 -46.50
C VAL A 57 15.60 14.74 -45.13
N SER A 58 16.10 15.98 -45.08
CA SER A 58 16.33 16.71 -43.85
C SER A 58 15.11 16.54 -42.94
N PRO A 59 15.25 16.12 -41.67
CA PRO A 59 14.15 16.25 -40.74
C PRO A 59 13.82 17.74 -40.70
N THR A 60 12.60 18.12 -41.06
CA THR A 60 12.07 19.41 -40.65
C THR A 60 12.30 19.48 -39.15
N LEU A 61 13.14 20.42 -38.68
CA LEU A 61 13.30 20.66 -37.25
C LEU A 61 11.88 20.84 -36.69
N ALA A 62 11.42 19.88 -35.88
CA ALA A 62 10.16 20.01 -35.17
C ALA A 62 10.27 21.26 -34.30
N ALA A 63 9.43 22.26 -34.58
CA ALA A 63 9.43 23.49 -33.82
C ALA A 63 8.67 23.26 -32.51
N THR A 64 8.99 24.04 -31.47
CA THR A 64 8.11 24.14 -30.30
C THR A 64 7.26 25.39 -30.43
N LEU A 65 6.10 25.40 -29.75
CA LEU A 65 5.30 26.61 -29.68
C LEU A 65 6.16 27.73 -29.07
N PRO A 66 6.12 28.97 -29.62
CA PRO A 66 6.86 30.10 -29.06
C PRO A 66 6.61 30.26 -27.56
N GLY A 67 7.69 30.33 -26.79
CA GLY A 67 7.63 30.43 -25.32
C GLY A 67 7.52 29.09 -24.59
N CYS A 68 7.48 27.96 -25.30
CA CYS A 68 7.38 26.62 -24.72
C CYS A 68 8.57 25.71 -25.06
N THR A 69 8.76 24.70 -24.23
CA THR A 69 9.72 23.61 -24.43
C THR A 69 8.97 22.31 -24.69
N ALA A 70 9.54 21.41 -25.50
CA ALA A 70 8.85 20.22 -25.99
C ALA A 70 8.43 19.24 -24.86
N ASP A 71 9.22 19.14 -23.79
CA ASP A 71 9.08 18.08 -22.77
C ASP A 71 8.42 18.55 -21.45
N SER A 72 7.88 19.77 -21.40
CA SER A 72 7.21 20.28 -20.20
C SER A 72 5.84 20.85 -20.54
N ALA A 73 4.94 20.85 -19.54
CA ALA A 73 3.60 21.37 -19.72
C ALA A 73 3.66 22.83 -20.20
N CYS A 74 3.07 23.08 -21.37
CA CYS A 74 3.11 24.37 -22.05
C CYS A 74 1.78 25.10 -21.83
N VAL A 75 1.85 26.30 -21.26
CA VAL A 75 0.67 27.15 -21.04
C VAL A 75 0.82 28.43 -21.88
N VAL A 76 0.01 28.54 -22.93
CA VAL A 76 -0.04 29.71 -23.81
C VAL A 76 -1.08 30.68 -23.27
N SER A 77 -0.61 31.80 -22.73
CA SER A 77 -1.42 32.84 -22.08
C SER A 77 -1.39 34.21 -22.78
N ALA A 78 -0.74 34.28 -23.94
CA ALA A 78 -0.67 35.46 -24.78
C ALA A 78 -0.82 35.05 -26.26
N ASP A 79 -1.03 36.03 -27.14
CA ASP A 79 -1.15 35.77 -28.57
C ASP A 79 0.16 35.27 -29.17
N VAL A 80 0.06 34.20 -29.95
CA VAL A 80 1.18 33.53 -30.61
C VAL A 80 0.93 33.47 -32.10
N THR A 81 1.84 34.03 -32.89
CA THR A 81 1.82 33.90 -34.35
C THR A 81 2.71 32.74 -34.79
N LEU A 82 2.13 31.76 -35.46
CA LEU A 82 2.83 30.58 -35.97
C LEU A 82 3.33 30.80 -37.41
N ALA A 83 4.40 30.08 -37.76
CA ALA A 83 4.90 29.98 -39.12
C ALA A 83 4.13 28.87 -39.85
N GLY A 84 3.68 29.16 -41.08
CA GLY A 84 2.91 28.19 -41.84
C GLY A 84 3.72 27.01 -42.39
N GLY A 85 3.07 25.85 -42.49
CA GLY A 85 3.70 24.62 -42.96
C GLY A 85 4.73 24.06 -41.97
N THR A 86 4.71 24.53 -40.72
CA THR A 86 5.60 24.06 -39.66
C THR A 86 4.84 23.13 -38.73
N THR A 87 5.43 21.98 -38.44
CA THR A 87 4.95 21.06 -37.40
C THR A 87 5.48 21.47 -36.05
N TYR A 88 4.58 21.66 -35.09
CA TYR A 88 4.89 21.97 -33.71
C TYR A 88 4.66 20.74 -32.83
N THR A 89 5.74 20.21 -32.24
CA THR A 89 5.69 18.94 -31.50
C THR A 89 5.96 19.17 -30.00
N HIS A 90 5.14 18.55 -29.16
CA HIS A 90 5.30 18.50 -27.70
C HIS A 90 5.02 17.09 -27.17
N THR A 91 5.84 16.62 -26.25
CA THR A 91 5.64 15.33 -25.56
C THR A 91 4.88 15.49 -24.24
N ALA A 92 4.58 16.74 -23.85
CA ALA A 92 3.84 17.12 -22.66
C ALA A 92 2.53 17.86 -23.04
N PRO A 93 1.59 18.03 -22.08
CA PRO A 93 0.33 18.72 -22.32
C PRO A 93 0.50 20.18 -22.74
N VAL A 94 -0.32 20.64 -23.69
CA VAL A 94 -0.41 22.04 -24.13
C VAL A 94 -1.76 22.60 -23.74
N THR A 95 -1.79 23.78 -23.10
CA THR A 95 -3.02 24.50 -22.75
C THR A 95 -3.00 25.90 -23.36
N ILE A 96 -4.01 26.22 -24.16
CA ILE A 96 -4.26 27.58 -24.67
C ILE A 96 -5.32 28.20 -23.76
N THR A 97 -4.92 29.15 -22.90
CA THR A 97 -5.83 29.72 -21.89
C THR A 97 -6.83 30.70 -22.50
N GLU A 98 -7.90 30.98 -21.77
CA GLU A 98 -8.88 32.01 -22.14
C GLU A 98 -8.18 33.35 -22.49
N GLY A 99 -8.63 34.00 -23.56
CA GLY A 99 -8.07 35.25 -24.05
C GLY A 99 -6.79 35.13 -24.90
N ALA A 100 -6.13 33.97 -24.92
CA ALA A 100 -4.96 33.75 -25.78
C ALA A 100 -5.35 33.25 -27.18
N THR A 101 -4.72 33.81 -28.22
CA THR A 101 -4.90 33.38 -29.62
C THR A 101 -3.62 32.78 -30.19
N VAL A 102 -3.65 31.49 -30.51
CA VAL A 102 -2.62 30.84 -31.33
C VAL A 102 -3.10 30.85 -32.76
N ALA A 103 -2.46 31.63 -33.63
CA ALA A 103 -2.90 31.76 -35.00
C ALA A 103 -1.77 31.82 -36.01
N CYS A 104 -2.10 31.46 -37.25
CA CYS A 104 -1.24 31.73 -38.38
C CYS A 104 -1.92 32.70 -39.34
N THR A 105 -1.21 33.78 -39.69
CA THR A 105 -1.79 34.93 -40.41
C THR A 105 -1.55 34.89 -41.92
N VAL A 106 -0.73 33.96 -42.42
CA VAL A 106 -0.52 33.78 -43.86
C VAL A 106 -1.72 33.06 -44.49
N ALA A 107 -2.08 33.45 -45.72
CA ALA A 107 -3.14 32.78 -46.46
C ALA A 107 -2.81 31.30 -46.67
N PHE A 108 -3.81 30.42 -46.52
CA PHE A 108 -3.65 28.96 -46.65
C PHE A 108 -2.64 28.35 -45.68
N CYS A 109 -2.43 28.97 -44.52
CA CYS A 109 -1.53 28.45 -43.52
C CYS A 109 -1.99 27.09 -42.97
N GLU A 110 -1.09 26.12 -42.95
CA GLU A 110 -1.23 24.90 -42.17
C GLU A 110 -0.51 25.04 -40.83
N VAL A 111 -1.26 24.79 -39.76
CA VAL A 111 -0.75 24.63 -38.40
C VAL A 111 -0.94 23.17 -38.03
N ARG A 112 0.16 22.49 -37.74
CA ARG A 112 0.15 21.10 -37.28
C ARG A 112 0.68 21.04 -35.84
N LEU A 113 -0.12 20.52 -34.93
CA LEU A 113 0.23 20.27 -33.54
C LEU A 113 0.31 18.76 -33.31
N GLU A 114 1.46 18.27 -32.89
CA GLU A 114 1.65 16.89 -32.41
C GLU A 114 1.90 16.96 -30.90
N VAL A 115 0.95 16.54 -30.07
CA VAL A 115 0.98 16.78 -28.62
C VAL A 115 0.59 15.55 -27.81
N ALA A 116 0.94 15.53 -26.51
CA ALA A 116 0.41 14.50 -25.62
C ALA A 116 -1.09 14.71 -25.38
N ASP A 117 -1.44 15.89 -24.85
CA ASP A 117 -2.81 16.36 -24.63
C ASP A 117 -2.91 17.82 -25.07
N LEU A 118 -4.05 18.23 -25.63
CA LEU A 118 -4.35 19.62 -25.97
C LEU A 118 -5.58 20.10 -25.21
N THR A 119 -5.45 21.18 -24.45
CA THR A 119 -6.59 21.90 -23.86
C THR A 119 -6.75 23.27 -24.53
N VAL A 120 -7.95 23.58 -25.03
CA VAL A 120 -8.26 24.85 -25.70
C VAL A 120 -9.38 25.56 -24.95
N GLN A 121 -9.02 26.60 -24.20
CA GLN A 121 -9.92 27.57 -23.56
C GLN A 121 -9.90 28.92 -24.29
N GLY A 122 -8.80 29.24 -24.97
CA GLY A 122 -8.65 30.40 -25.85
C GLY A 122 -9.06 30.11 -27.29
N THR A 123 -8.27 30.61 -28.25
CA THR A 123 -8.51 30.40 -29.69
C THR A 123 -7.29 29.79 -30.39
N LEU A 124 -7.52 28.72 -31.17
CA LEU A 124 -6.57 28.17 -32.14
C LEU A 124 -7.10 28.42 -33.56
N ARG A 125 -6.41 29.24 -34.36
CA ARG A 125 -6.95 29.72 -35.64
C ARG A 125 -5.98 29.59 -36.81
N SER A 126 -6.37 28.85 -37.86
CA SER A 126 -5.59 28.72 -39.09
C SER A 126 -6.47 28.29 -40.27
N ALA A 127 -5.97 28.40 -41.50
CA ALA A 127 -6.68 27.92 -42.69
C ALA A 127 -6.78 26.38 -42.71
N ILE A 128 -5.74 25.71 -42.24
CA ILE A 128 -5.71 24.28 -41.94
C ILE A 128 -5.20 24.14 -40.51
N VAL A 129 -6.00 23.53 -39.64
CA VAL A 129 -5.61 23.15 -38.29
C VAL A 129 -5.58 21.64 -38.24
N THR A 130 -4.40 21.07 -38.02
CA THR A 130 -4.21 19.64 -37.79
C THR A 130 -3.71 19.43 -36.37
N VAL A 131 -4.43 18.64 -35.59
CA VAL A 131 -4.06 18.24 -34.22
C VAL A 131 -3.96 16.74 -34.18
N ASP A 132 -2.79 16.23 -33.82
CA ASP A 132 -2.54 14.83 -33.54
C ASP A 132 -2.15 14.71 -32.05
N ALA A 133 -3.08 14.27 -31.22
CA ALA A 133 -2.89 14.11 -29.79
C ALA A 133 -2.83 12.63 -29.42
N SER A 134 -1.77 12.19 -28.73
CA SER A 134 -1.69 10.80 -28.28
C SER A 134 -2.72 10.44 -27.19
N GLY A 135 -3.21 11.44 -26.47
CA GLY A 135 -4.17 11.32 -25.37
C GLY A 135 -5.48 12.06 -25.68
N GLU A 136 -5.70 13.20 -25.01
CA GLU A 136 -6.95 13.95 -25.07
C GLU A 136 -6.82 15.29 -25.81
N VAL A 137 -7.78 15.58 -26.69
CA VAL A 137 -8.11 16.94 -27.10
C VAL A 137 -9.33 17.39 -26.31
N PHE A 138 -9.17 18.47 -25.56
CA PHE A 138 -10.20 19.04 -24.71
C PHE A 138 -10.48 20.49 -25.10
N VAL A 139 -11.64 20.75 -25.71
CA VAL A 139 -12.08 22.11 -26.05
C VAL A 139 -13.03 22.59 -24.97
N ASP A 140 -12.49 23.36 -24.04
CA ASP A 140 -13.15 23.79 -22.82
C ASP A 140 -13.65 25.23 -22.92
N GLY A 141 -14.85 25.43 -23.47
CA GLY A 141 -15.37 26.77 -23.79
C GLY A 141 -14.59 27.55 -24.85
N GLY A 142 -13.47 27.01 -25.33
CA GLY A 142 -12.59 27.63 -26.33
C GLY A 142 -13.01 27.37 -27.78
N LEU A 143 -12.20 27.89 -28.71
CA LEU A 143 -12.49 27.90 -30.14
C LEU A 143 -11.32 27.36 -30.97
N ILE A 144 -11.56 26.30 -31.74
CA ILE A 144 -10.68 25.90 -32.85
C ILE A 144 -11.34 26.38 -34.15
N SER A 145 -10.76 27.35 -34.84
CA SER A 145 -11.42 28.02 -35.97
C SER A 145 -10.60 27.98 -37.26
N ALA A 146 -11.27 27.56 -38.33
CA ALA A 146 -10.86 27.75 -39.71
C ALA A 146 -11.88 28.60 -40.49
N ARG A 147 -12.70 29.38 -39.77
CA ARG A 147 -13.81 30.16 -40.34
C ARG A 147 -13.32 31.19 -41.36
N GLY A 148 -13.84 31.11 -42.58
CA GLY A 148 -13.55 32.05 -43.67
C GLY A 148 -12.10 32.04 -44.14
N LEU A 149 -11.33 31.00 -43.80
CA LEU A 149 -9.91 30.87 -44.14
C LEU A 149 -9.64 29.82 -45.23
N GLY A 150 -10.69 29.31 -45.86
CA GLY A 150 -10.61 28.38 -46.99
C GLY A 150 -10.27 29.08 -48.30
N ARG A 151 -10.83 28.59 -49.40
CA ARG A 151 -10.52 29.15 -50.72
C ARG A 151 -11.03 30.57 -50.84
N ALA A 152 -10.17 31.45 -51.36
CA ALA A 152 -10.50 32.83 -51.62
C ALA A 152 -11.69 32.94 -52.60
N ALA A 153 -12.37 34.08 -52.59
CA ALA A 153 -13.47 34.35 -53.51
C ALA A 153 -13.09 34.08 -54.98
N GLN A 154 -14.06 33.58 -55.75
CA GLN A 154 -13.89 33.08 -57.12
C GLN A 154 -12.87 31.92 -57.31
N THR A 155 -12.50 31.23 -56.23
CA THR A 155 -11.61 30.07 -56.32
C THR A 155 -12.24 28.84 -55.68
N GLY A 156 -11.87 27.67 -56.20
CA GLY A 156 -12.39 26.39 -55.77
C GLY A 156 -13.28 25.68 -56.79
N PRO A 157 -13.49 24.37 -56.58
CA PRO A 157 -14.27 23.51 -57.48
C PRO A 157 -15.74 23.92 -57.55
N GLY A 158 -16.31 24.43 -56.45
CA GLY A 158 -17.66 24.98 -56.39
C GLY A 158 -17.65 26.49 -56.26
N LYS A 159 -16.73 27.21 -56.90
CA LYS A 159 -16.69 28.68 -56.78
C LYS A 159 -17.99 29.33 -57.25
N GLY A 160 -18.43 30.36 -56.52
CA GLY A 160 -19.57 31.18 -56.93
C GLY A 160 -19.24 32.04 -58.15
N PHE A 161 -20.23 32.31 -58.99
CA PHE A 161 -20.05 33.13 -60.19
C PHE A 161 -20.07 34.62 -59.86
N SER A 162 -19.16 35.39 -60.48
CA SER A 162 -19.14 36.85 -60.35
C SER A 162 -20.04 37.49 -61.39
N ALA A 163 -20.96 38.32 -60.96
CA ALA A 163 -21.89 38.99 -61.86
C ALA A 163 -22.17 40.42 -61.44
N VAL A 164 -22.65 41.20 -62.41
CA VAL A 164 -23.25 42.51 -62.14
C VAL A 164 -24.58 42.28 -61.46
N ASN A 165 -24.77 42.87 -60.28
CA ASN A 165 -26.00 42.78 -59.48
C ASN A 165 -26.45 41.38 -59.04
N SER A 166 -25.90 40.25 -59.51
CA SER A 166 -26.40 38.92 -59.14
C SER A 166 -25.28 37.88 -58.89
N PRO A 167 -24.31 38.14 -58.00
CA PRO A 167 -23.25 37.17 -57.70
C PRO A 167 -23.80 35.92 -56.99
N GLY A 168 -23.27 34.76 -57.38
CA GLY A 168 -23.60 33.47 -56.77
C GLY A 168 -22.73 33.15 -55.55
N GLY A 169 -23.29 32.45 -54.57
CA GLY A 169 -22.54 31.90 -53.45
C GLY A 169 -21.68 30.70 -53.87
N GLY A 170 -20.66 30.37 -53.08
CA GLY A 170 -19.85 29.18 -53.28
C GLY A 170 -20.65 27.91 -52.93
N GLY A 171 -20.55 26.87 -53.75
CA GLY A 171 -20.94 25.50 -53.39
C GLY A 171 -19.94 24.88 -52.44
N GLY A 172 -20.37 23.89 -51.67
CA GLY A 172 -19.57 23.15 -50.69
C GLY A 172 -19.75 21.65 -50.80
N PHE A 173 -19.38 20.94 -49.74
CA PHE A 173 -19.50 19.48 -49.66
C PHE A 173 -20.92 19.06 -49.33
N GLY A 174 -21.65 18.58 -50.33
CA GLY A 174 -23.06 18.19 -50.21
C GLY A 174 -24.05 19.32 -50.52
N GLY A 175 -23.64 20.59 -50.42
CA GLY A 175 -24.53 21.74 -50.57
C GLY A 175 -24.17 22.66 -51.73
N ALA A 176 -25.13 22.95 -52.62
CA ALA A 176 -24.93 23.92 -53.69
C ALA A 176 -24.93 25.35 -53.12
N GLY A 177 -24.11 26.23 -53.71
CA GLY A 177 -24.28 27.66 -53.52
C GLY A 177 -25.56 28.09 -54.25
N VAL A 178 -26.15 29.20 -53.83
CA VAL A 178 -27.34 29.74 -54.50
C VAL A 178 -27.08 31.11 -55.10
N ASP A 179 -27.92 31.45 -56.07
CA ASP A 179 -27.90 32.74 -56.74
C ASP A 179 -28.50 33.85 -55.90
N ALA A 180 -28.08 35.07 -56.22
CA ALA A 180 -28.72 36.28 -55.80
C ALA A 180 -30.13 36.44 -56.40
N CYS A 181 -30.96 37.26 -55.76
CA CYS A 181 -32.30 37.60 -56.24
C CYS A 181 -32.31 38.22 -57.67
N PHE A 182 -33.26 37.79 -58.51
CA PHE A 182 -33.67 38.43 -59.78
C PHE A 182 -32.63 38.51 -60.93
N GLY A 183 -32.00 37.40 -61.32
CA GLY A 183 -31.17 37.35 -62.55
C GLY A 183 -31.22 36.01 -63.29
N ASP A 184 -31.14 36.05 -64.62
CA ASP A 184 -31.07 34.88 -65.53
C ASP A 184 -29.61 34.46 -65.87
N ASN A 185 -28.63 34.72 -64.99
CA ASN A 185 -27.19 34.50 -65.24
C ASN A 185 -26.49 33.84 -64.04
N PRO A 186 -25.39 33.10 -64.26
CA PRO A 186 -25.25 31.71 -63.86
C PRO A 186 -25.04 31.51 -62.36
N GLY A 187 -25.94 30.69 -61.80
CA GLY A 187 -25.70 29.59 -60.88
C GLY A 187 -24.72 29.82 -59.73
N GLY A 188 -25.23 29.68 -58.52
CA GLY A 188 -24.42 29.41 -57.35
C GLY A 188 -23.53 28.19 -57.58
N GLY A 189 -22.41 28.13 -56.88
CA GLY A 189 -21.39 27.12 -57.12
C GLY A 189 -21.94 25.70 -56.99
N ALA A 190 -21.52 24.82 -57.90
CA ALA A 190 -21.92 23.42 -57.87
C ALA A 190 -21.41 22.71 -56.60
N VAL A 191 -22.16 21.69 -56.16
CA VAL A 191 -21.71 20.74 -55.12
C VAL A 191 -20.44 20.06 -55.61
N TYR A 192 -19.49 19.83 -54.70
CA TYR A 192 -18.32 18.99 -54.98
C TYR A 192 -18.01 18.07 -53.81
N GLY A 193 -17.27 17.00 -54.12
CA GLY A 193 -17.01 15.90 -53.19
C GLY A 193 -18.20 14.97 -53.02
N ALA A 194 -17.90 13.71 -52.67
CA ALA A 194 -18.91 12.70 -52.36
C ALA A 194 -18.94 12.46 -50.85
N ALA A 195 -20.13 12.39 -50.24
CA ALA A 195 -20.27 12.27 -48.78
C ALA A 195 -19.52 11.07 -48.18
N GLY A 196 -19.26 10.02 -48.96
CA GLY A 196 -18.52 8.83 -48.54
C GLY A 196 -16.99 8.86 -48.69
N THR A 197 -16.36 9.97 -49.12
CA THR A 197 -14.89 10.06 -49.21
C THR A 197 -14.29 10.82 -48.02
N LEU A 198 -13.15 10.36 -47.51
CA LEU A 198 -12.38 10.97 -46.41
C LEU A 198 -11.49 12.14 -46.86
N GLU A 199 -11.80 12.76 -47.99
CA GLU A 199 -10.98 13.84 -48.54
C GLU A 199 -11.18 15.15 -47.75
N LEU A 200 -10.08 15.70 -47.24
CA LEU A 200 -10.02 16.96 -46.51
C LEU A 200 -9.94 18.14 -47.48
N PHE A 201 -11.07 18.77 -47.74
CA PHE A 201 -11.12 19.89 -48.68
C PHE A 201 -11.60 21.17 -48.02
N MET A 202 -11.04 22.28 -48.46
CA MET A 202 -11.53 23.61 -48.11
C MET A 202 -12.85 23.93 -48.84
N GLY A 203 -13.67 24.76 -48.21
CA GLY A 203 -14.80 25.43 -48.81
C GLY A 203 -14.37 26.31 -49.98
N SER A 204 -15.26 26.51 -50.95
CA SER A 204 -15.07 27.35 -52.12
C SER A 204 -15.50 28.77 -51.84
N GLY A 205 -14.82 29.72 -52.49
CA GLY A 205 -15.16 31.14 -52.35
C GLY A 205 -16.39 31.53 -53.18
N GLY A 206 -17.12 32.52 -52.72
CA GLY A 206 -18.24 33.12 -53.43
C GLY A 206 -17.82 34.06 -54.56
N GLY A 207 -18.79 34.47 -55.38
CA GLY A 207 -18.60 35.39 -56.49
C GLY A 207 -18.43 36.85 -56.06
N HIS A 208 -17.74 37.65 -56.87
CA HIS A 208 -17.64 39.09 -56.66
C HIS A 208 -18.89 39.81 -57.19
N ALA A 209 -19.29 40.88 -56.52
CA ALA A 209 -20.30 41.80 -57.05
C ALA A 209 -19.61 42.84 -57.93
N LEU A 210 -20.06 42.95 -59.18
CA LEU A 210 -19.55 43.91 -60.15
C LEU A 210 -20.52 45.09 -60.30
N SER A 211 -20.00 46.29 -60.52
CA SER A 211 -20.77 47.47 -60.92
C SER A 211 -21.33 47.31 -62.33
N VAL A 212 -22.30 48.16 -62.70
CA VAL A 212 -22.81 48.27 -64.08
C VAL A 212 -21.71 48.59 -65.12
N SER A 213 -20.54 49.10 -64.70
CA SER A 213 -19.36 49.31 -65.55
C SER A 213 -18.39 48.12 -65.58
N GLY A 214 -18.72 47.00 -64.93
CA GLY A 214 -17.91 45.78 -64.88
C GLY A 214 -16.74 45.81 -63.91
N GLN A 215 -16.58 46.89 -63.12
CA GLN A 215 -15.55 46.97 -62.07
C GLN A 215 -16.01 46.26 -60.79
N GLN A 216 -15.10 45.55 -60.12
CA GLN A 216 -15.36 44.90 -58.82
C GLN A 216 -15.74 45.93 -57.76
N LEU A 217 -16.96 45.82 -57.24
CA LEU A 217 -17.47 46.65 -56.15
C LEU A 217 -17.30 45.98 -54.79
N ARG A 218 -17.49 44.66 -54.73
CA ARG A 218 -17.43 43.87 -53.49
C ARG A 218 -16.75 42.54 -53.74
N THR A 219 -15.87 42.15 -52.84
CA THR A 219 -15.21 40.85 -52.85
C THR A 219 -16.16 39.81 -52.27
N GLY A 220 -16.20 38.62 -52.87
CA GLY A 220 -16.97 37.50 -52.33
C GLY A 220 -16.43 37.02 -50.98
N GLY A 221 -17.24 36.29 -50.22
CA GLY A 221 -16.79 35.57 -49.04
C GLY A 221 -15.82 34.44 -49.42
N ALA A 222 -14.77 34.26 -48.61
CA ALA A 222 -13.92 33.08 -48.70
C ALA A 222 -14.64 31.85 -48.11
N GLY A 223 -14.32 30.66 -48.61
CA GLY A 223 -14.84 29.41 -48.04
C GLY A 223 -14.28 29.14 -46.63
N GLY A 224 -14.82 28.13 -45.95
CA GLY A 224 -14.28 27.62 -44.70
C GLY A 224 -13.01 26.78 -44.91
N GLY A 225 -12.10 26.79 -43.94
CA GLY A 225 -10.87 26.01 -43.97
C GLY A 225 -11.06 24.55 -43.56
N VAL A 226 -9.99 23.93 -43.08
CA VAL A 226 -9.99 22.52 -42.64
C VAL A 226 -9.58 22.44 -41.17
N ILE A 227 -10.33 21.67 -40.39
CA ILE A 227 -9.98 21.26 -39.03
C ILE A 227 -9.90 19.74 -39.03
N ASP A 228 -8.72 19.20 -38.70
CA ASP A 228 -8.43 17.77 -38.65
C ASP A 228 -7.89 17.42 -37.27
N VAL A 229 -8.65 16.64 -36.51
CA VAL A 229 -8.35 16.28 -35.12
C VAL A 229 -8.27 14.78 -35.01
N THR A 230 -7.09 14.27 -34.65
CA THR A 230 -6.86 12.88 -34.27
C THR A 230 -6.49 12.83 -32.79
N ALA A 231 -7.18 12.00 -32.00
CA ALA A 231 -6.93 11.85 -30.57
C ALA A 231 -7.30 10.45 -30.06
N ASP A 232 -6.82 10.00 -28.91
CA ASP A 232 -7.46 8.86 -28.23
C ASP A 232 -8.85 9.27 -27.71
N LYS A 233 -8.94 10.49 -27.19
CA LYS A 233 -10.17 11.04 -26.62
C LYS A 233 -10.43 12.47 -27.11
N LEU A 234 -11.65 12.74 -27.58
CA LEU A 234 -12.13 14.11 -27.79
C LEU A 234 -13.19 14.45 -26.74
N ARG A 235 -13.04 15.62 -26.10
CA ARG A 235 -14.04 16.20 -25.20
C ARG A 235 -14.28 17.66 -25.56
N ILE A 236 -15.55 18.05 -25.61
CA ILE A 236 -15.97 19.43 -25.87
C ILE A 236 -17.04 19.79 -24.83
N THR A 237 -16.82 20.87 -24.07
CA THR A 237 -17.79 21.39 -23.08
C THR A 237 -18.68 22.47 -23.67
N ARG A 238 -19.64 22.96 -22.87
CA ARG A 238 -20.56 24.03 -23.24
C ARG A 238 -19.80 25.28 -23.70
N GLY A 239 -20.04 25.70 -24.94
CA GLY A 239 -19.37 26.85 -25.57
C GLY A 239 -18.12 26.47 -26.37
N GLY A 240 -17.58 25.27 -26.17
CA GLY A 240 -16.48 24.74 -26.98
C GLY A 240 -16.92 24.52 -28.42
N THR A 241 -16.16 25.07 -29.37
CA THR A 241 -16.54 25.06 -30.79
C THR A 241 -15.38 24.71 -31.72
N LEU A 242 -15.63 23.81 -32.68
CA LEU A 242 -14.82 23.67 -33.90
C LEU A 242 -15.57 24.39 -35.04
N ASP A 243 -15.04 25.51 -35.53
CA ASP A 243 -15.72 26.41 -36.47
C ASP A 243 -14.98 26.46 -37.81
N ALA A 244 -15.50 25.76 -38.81
CA ALA A 244 -15.05 25.77 -40.20
C ALA A 244 -16.06 26.46 -41.13
N ARG A 245 -16.83 27.43 -40.64
CA ARG A 245 -17.82 28.13 -41.48
C ARG A 245 -17.23 28.89 -42.65
N GLY A 246 -18.02 29.04 -43.71
CA GLY A 246 -17.76 30.00 -44.78
C GLY A 246 -17.84 31.45 -44.28
N ALA A 247 -17.12 32.35 -44.94
CA ALA A 247 -17.27 33.78 -44.69
C ALA A 247 -18.54 34.31 -45.35
N ASP A 248 -19.22 35.23 -44.67
CA ASP A 248 -20.39 35.93 -45.19
C ASP A 248 -20.01 36.79 -46.41
N GLY A 249 -21.00 37.07 -47.26
CA GLY A 249 -20.88 38.05 -48.33
C GLY A 249 -20.73 39.46 -47.76
N ASP A 250 -20.02 40.30 -48.50
CA ASP A 250 -19.86 41.72 -48.18
C ASP A 250 -21.08 42.51 -48.69
N SER A 251 -21.59 43.43 -47.87
CA SER A 251 -22.75 44.27 -48.17
C SER A 251 -22.57 45.65 -47.55
N ILE A 252 -23.12 46.69 -48.21
CA ILE A 252 -23.27 48.01 -47.59
C ILE A 252 -24.70 48.23 -47.17
N GLN A 253 -24.89 48.84 -46.00
CA GLN A 253 -26.21 49.37 -45.64
C GLN A 253 -26.67 50.32 -46.77
N TRP A 254 -27.90 50.11 -47.25
CA TRP A 254 -28.65 50.94 -48.21
C TRP A 254 -28.48 50.66 -49.70
N ASP A 255 -27.57 49.79 -50.14
CA ASP A 255 -27.48 49.34 -51.55
C ASP A 255 -27.87 47.87 -51.66
N THR A 256 -28.69 47.54 -52.66
CA THR A 256 -29.11 46.15 -52.96
C THR A 256 -27.97 45.24 -53.48
N LEU A 257 -26.73 45.75 -53.48
CA LEU A 257 -25.52 45.10 -54.01
C LEU A 257 -24.73 44.42 -52.89
N GLY A 258 -24.84 43.09 -52.80
CA GLY A 258 -23.98 42.27 -51.95
C GLY A 258 -23.19 41.25 -52.77
N SER A 259 -22.09 40.74 -52.22
CA SER A 259 -21.28 39.70 -52.86
C SER A 259 -21.74 38.28 -52.49
N GLY A 260 -21.30 37.28 -53.25
CA GLY A 260 -21.60 35.89 -52.92
C GLY A 260 -20.80 35.43 -51.70
N ALA A 261 -21.46 34.71 -50.80
CA ALA A 261 -20.81 34.14 -49.61
C ALA A 261 -20.00 32.87 -49.92
N GLY A 262 -19.02 32.54 -49.08
CA GLY A 262 -18.24 31.32 -49.21
C GLY A 262 -18.96 30.10 -48.62
N SER A 263 -18.65 28.90 -49.11
CA SER A 263 -19.20 27.67 -48.52
C SER A 263 -18.48 27.23 -47.26
N GLY A 264 -19.12 26.35 -46.49
CA GLY A 264 -18.53 25.69 -45.33
C GLY A 264 -17.31 24.85 -45.68
N GLY A 265 -16.39 24.72 -44.73
CA GLY A 265 -15.17 23.94 -44.81
C GLY A 265 -15.35 22.47 -44.42
N THR A 266 -14.27 21.84 -43.97
CA THR A 266 -14.30 20.45 -43.50
C THR A 266 -13.86 20.38 -42.03
N ILE A 267 -14.65 19.69 -41.21
CA ILE A 267 -14.26 19.26 -39.87
C ILE A 267 -14.15 17.74 -39.89
N ALA A 268 -12.98 17.26 -39.50
CA ALA A 268 -12.59 15.88 -39.46
C ALA A 268 -12.19 15.54 -38.04
N VAL A 269 -12.84 14.54 -37.46
CA VAL A 269 -12.45 14.03 -36.14
C VAL A 269 -12.29 12.53 -36.19
N VAL A 270 -11.14 12.05 -35.73
CA VAL A 270 -10.86 10.64 -35.48
C VAL A 270 -10.49 10.50 -34.01
N ALA A 271 -11.37 9.90 -33.21
CA ALA A 271 -11.06 9.65 -31.80
C ALA A 271 -11.64 8.35 -31.30
N ASN A 272 -10.89 7.55 -30.52
CA ASN A 272 -11.42 6.30 -29.98
C ASN A 272 -12.67 6.55 -29.13
N THR A 273 -12.60 7.53 -28.22
CA THR A 273 -13.70 7.90 -27.33
C THR A 273 -14.12 9.35 -27.48
N PHE A 274 -15.43 9.59 -27.59
CA PHE A 274 -16.04 10.91 -27.41
C PHE A 274 -16.66 11.02 -26.02
N LYS A 275 -16.13 11.89 -25.16
CA LYS A 275 -16.72 12.14 -23.83
C LYS A 275 -17.51 13.46 -23.81
N TYR A 276 -18.61 13.47 -23.06
CA TYR A 276 -19.47 14.65 -22.90
C TYR A 276 -19.50 15.16 -21.45
N GLU A 277 -19.87 16.44 -21.31
CA GLU A 277 -20.35 17.07 -20.08
C GLU A 277 -21.70 17.76 -20.35
N LEU A 278 -22.46 18.08 -19.28
CA LEU A 278 -23.79 18.70 -19.37
C LEU A 278 -23.74 20.04 -20.12
N GLY A 279 -24.36 20.09 -21.31
CA GLY A 279 -24.45 21.32 -22.12
C GLY A 279 -23.98 21.18 -23.58
N GLY A 280 -23.22 20.14 -23.91
CA GLY A 280 -22.84 19.85 -25.31
C GLY A 280 -21.80 20.77 -25.91
N GLY A 281 -21.26 20.42 -27.08
CA GLY A 281 -20.30 21.20 -27.86
C GLY A 281 -20.76 21.37 -29.30
N THR A 282 -20.10 22.23 -30.09
CA THR A 282 -20.53 22.52 -31.47
C THR A 282 -19.45 22.22 -32.50
N LEU A 283 -19.83 21.48 -33.54
CA LEU A 283 -19.08 21.33 -34.78
C LEU A 283 -19.82 22.11 -35.87
N ASP A 284 -19.26 23.23 -36.33
CA ASP A 284 -19.94 24.16 -37.23
C ASP A 284 -19.18 24.30 -38.56
N ALA A 285 -19.72 23.71 -39.61
CA ALA A 285 -19.25 23.83 -40.98
C ALA A 285 -20.33 24.44 -41.89
N ARG A 286 -21.12 25.38 -41.39
CA ARG A 286 -22.15 26.06 -42.20
C ARG A 286 -21.57 26.92 -43.33
N GLY A 287 -22.39 27.13 -44.35
CA GLY A 287 -22.12 28.12 -45.40
C GLY A 287 -22.24 29.55 -44.87
N GLY A 288 -21.52 30.49 -45.49
CA GLY A 288 -21.62 31.91 -45.18
C GLY A 288 -22.96 32.49 -45.64
N HIS A 289 -23.46 33.47 -44.89
CA HIS A 289 -24.68 34.22 -45.19
C HIS A 289 -24.44 35.24 -46.31
N ALA A 290 -25.46 35.48 -47.12
CA ALA A 290 -25.38 36.45 -48.22
C ALA A 290 -25.10 37.88 -47.73
N THR A 291 -25.60 38.23 -46.54
CA THR A 291 -25.26 39.48 -45.83
C THR A 291 -25.01 39.19 -44.35
N PRO A 292 -24.18 39.99 -43.65
CA PRO A 292 -23.92 39.81 -42.22
C PRO A 292 -25.13 40.06 -41.33
N ASP A 293 -26.12 40.82 -41.81
CA ASP A 293 -27.25 41.33 -41.04
C ASP A 293 -28.55 40.55 -41.22
N ASN A 294 -28.57 39.49 -42.05
CA ASN A 294 -29.70 38.59 -42.36
C ASN A 294 -31.07 39.25 -42.66
N SER A 295 -31.14 40.58 -42.79
CA SER A 295 -32.37 41.37 -42.64
C SER A 295 -32.70 42.21 -43.85
N GLN A 296 -31.93 42.12 -44.94
CA GLN A 296 -32.18 42.92 -46.12
C GLN A 296 -33.01 42.16 -47.15
N GLU A 297 -34.33 42.27 -47.00
CA GLU A 297 -35.29 42.02 -48.09
C GLU A 297 -34.84 42.81 -49.33
N GLY A 298 -34.36 42.12 -50.37
CA GLY A 298 -33.93 42.73 -51.63
C GLY A 298 -32.41 42.80 -51.87
N SER A 299 -31.57 42.32 -50.95
CA SER A 299 -30.14 42.13 -51.22
C SER A 299 -29.91 41.09 -52.31
N LYS A 300 -29.26 41.50 -53.40
CA LYS A 300 -28.92 40.62 -54.51
C LYS A 300 -27.58 39.92 -54.25
N ALA A 301 -27.54 39.09 -53.21
CA ALA A 301 -26.37 38.32 -52.83
C ALA A 301 -26.72 36.83 -52.71
N GLY A 302 -25.86 35.97 -53.26
CA GLY A 302 -25.97 34.53 -53.12
C GLY A 302 -25.36 34.02 -51.81
N SER A 303 -25.98 33.03 -51.17
CA SER A 303 -25.45 32.39 -49.96
C SER A 303 -24.66 31.13 -50.26
N GLY A 304 -23.71 30.81 -49.37
CA GLY A 304 -22.81 29.69 -49.53
C GLY A 304 -23.45 28.36 -49.15
N GLY A 305 -23.09 27.27 -49.82
CA GLY A 305 -23.46 25.92 -49.44
C GLY A 305 -22.79 25.46 -48.14
N GLY A 306 -23.40 24.50 -47.46
CA GLY A 306 -22.84 23.85 -46.29
C GLY A 306 -21.55 23.07 -46.57
N GLY A 307 -20.76 22.85 -45.52
CA GLY A 307 -19.51 22.11 -45.53
C GLY A 307 -19.67 20.66 -45.11
N ARG A 308 -18.57 20.05 -44.66
CA ARG A 308 -18.54 18.65 -44.23
C ARG A 308 -18.16 18.54 -42.77
N ILE A 309 -18.83 17.63 -42.07
CA ILE A 309 -18.39 17.13 -40.78
C ILE A 309 -18.27 15.62 -40.91
N TYR A 310 -17.11 15.06 -40.60
CA TYR A 310 -17.03 13.63 -40.36
C TYR A 310 -16.39 13.28 -39.02
N VAL A 311 -16.94 12.26 -38.39
CA VAL A 311 -16.55 11.79 -37.07
C VAL A 311 -16.34 10.29 -37.12
N ILE A 312 -15.13 9.82 -36.84
CA ILE A 312 -14.80 8.40 -36.69
C ILE A 312 -14.51 8.16 -35.21
N ALA A 313 -15.26 7.25 -34.59
CA ALA A 313 -15.09 6.86 -33.21
C ALA A 313 -15.40 5.39 -32.95
N GLN A 314 -14.90 4.85 -31.83
CA GLN A 314 -15.26 3.49 -31.38
C GLN A 314 -16.50 3.53 -30.49
N THR A 315 -16.72 4.62 -29.77
CA THR A 315 -17.89 4.82 -28.91
C THR A 315 -18.92 5.75 -29.55
N ALA A 316 -20.17 5.64 -29.12
CA ALA A 316 -21.25 6.50 -29.60
C ALA A 316 -20.93 8.01 -29.46
N VAL A 317 -21.25 8.78 -30.49
CA VAL A 317 -21.18 10.24 -30.45
C VAL A 317 -22.33 10.74 -29.55
N PRO A 318 -22.06 11.57 -28.52
CA PRO A 318 -23.09 12.07 -27.62
C PRO A 318 -24.18 12.87 -28.37
N ALA A 319 -25.45 12.66 -28.01
CA ALA A 319 -26.60 13.28 -28.67
C ALA A 319 -26.64 14.82 -28.57
N ASN A 320 -25.84 15.40 -27.67
CA ASN A 320 -25.71 16.83 -27.41
C ASN A 320 -24.51 17.47 -28.14
N VAL A 321 -23.84 16.77 -29.06
CA VAL A 321 -22.89 17.41 -29.98
C VAL A 321 -23.67 17.93 -31.18
N ASP A 322 -23.76 19.26 -31.30
CA ASP A 322 -24.46 19.92 -32.39
C ASP A 322 -23.58 19.93 -33.64
N MET A 323 -23.98 19.18 -34.67
CA MET A 323 -23.31 19.10 -35.96
C MET A 323 -24.06 19.93 -37.02
N ASN A 324 -23.54 21.13 -37.27
CA ASN A 324 -24.16 22.12 -38.15
C ASN A 324 -23.47 22.15 -39.51
N VAL A 325 -24.18 21.74 -40.55
CA VAL A 325 -23.72 21.81 -41.95
C VAL A 325 -24.73 22.55 -42.82
N ASP A 326 -25.61 23.36 -42.26
CA ASP A 326 -26.59 24.10 -43.04
C ASP A 326 -25.92 25.05 -44.05
N GLY A 327 -26.58 25.30 -45.17
CA GLY A 327 -26.19 26.38 -46.05
C GLY A 327 -26.45 27.74 -45.41
N GLY A 328 -25.80 28.77 -45.93
CA GLY A 328 -26.03 30.13 -45.48
C GLY A 328 -27.43 30.63 -45.85
N PHE A 329 -28.02 31.42 -44.98
CA PHE A 329 -29.18 32.24 -45.30
C PHE A 329 -28.86 33.33 -46.34
N GLY A 330 -29.73 33.46 -47.34
CA GLY A 330 -29.78 34.56 -48.29
C GLY A 330 -31.21 35.09 -48.43
N ALA A 331 -31.36 36.30 -48.96
CA ALA A 331 -32.66 36.98 -49.03
C ALA A 331 -33.71 36.24 -49.88
N CYS A 332 -33.27 35.51 -50.92
CA CYS A 332 -34.17 34.79 -51.83
C CYS A 332 -34.00 33.27 -51.81
N ALA A 333 -32.88 32.76 -51.33
CA ALA A 333 -32.60 31.34 -51.27
C ALA A 333 -31.61 31.03 -50.15
N GLN A 334 -31.70 29.83 -49.59
CA GLN A 334 -30.73 29.29 -48.66
C GLN A 334 -29.75 28.39 -49.43
N GLY A 335 -28.47 28.43 -49.05
CA GLY A 335 -27.50 27.49 -49.57
C GLY A 335 -27.95 26.06 -49.31
N GLY A 336 -27.56 25.11 -50.18
CA GLY A 336 -27.77 23.69 -49.90
C GLY A 336 -27.06 23.30 -48.60
N HIS A 337 -27.67 22.41 -47.82
CA HIS A 337 -27.02 21.81 -46.66
C HIS A 337 -25.82 20.96 -47.12
N GLY A 338 -24.84 20.83 -46.25
CA GLY A 338 -23.68 19.99 -46.47
C GLY A 338 -23.89 18.56 -45.96
N SER A 339 -22.80 17.81 -45.84
CA SER A 339 -22.83 16.39 -45.49
C SER A 339 -22.27 16.11 -44.09
N VAL A 340 -22.93 15.25 -43.32
CA VAL A 340 -22.35 14.64 -42.11
C VAL A 340 -22.10 13.16 -42.35
N LEU A 341 -20.91 12.66 -42.01
CA LEU A 341 -20.58 11.23 -41.98
C LEU A 341 -20.09 10.85 -40.59
N MET A 342 -20.73 9.89 -39.95
CA MET A 342 -20.29 9.35 -38.67
C MET A 342 -20.00 7.87 -38.82
N GLN A 343 -18.84 7.42 -38.36
CA GLN A 343 -18.51 6.02 -38.22
C GLN A 343 -18.31 5.73 -36.74
N ILE A 344 -19.21 4.93 -36.17
CA ILE A 344 -19.17 4.50 -34.76
C ILE A 344 -18.94 3.00 -34.77
N GLY A 345 -17.71 2.57 -34.46
CA GLY A 345 -17.27 1.20 -34.71
C GLY A 345 -17.49 0.82 -36.18
N HIS A 346 -18.33 -0.18 -36.41
CA HIS A 346 -18.70 -0.68 -37.75
C HIS A 346 -20.04 -0.14 -38.28
N LYS A 347 -20.62 0.86 -37.60
CA LYS A 347 -21.85 1.54 -38.00
C LYS A 347 -21.53 2.85 -38.69
N VAL A 348 -21.89 2.97 -39.96
CA VAL A 348 -21.69 4.19 -40.75
C VAL A 348 -23.03 4.89 -40.94
N CYS A 349 -23.14 6.11 -40.43
CA CYS A 349 -24.31 6.97 -40.50
C CYS A 349 -24.01 8.20 -41.37
N THR A 350 -24.83 8.44 -42.40
CA THR A 350 -24.72 9.64 -43.23
C THR A 350 -25.95 10.52 -43.12
N ARG A 351 -25.74 11.84 -43.23
CA ARG A 351 -26.79 12.84 -43.39
C ARG A 351 -26.45 13.70 -44.60
N GLU A 352 -27.18 13.49 -45.67
CA GLU A 352 -27.08 14.24 -46.92
C GLU A 352 -28.26 15.18 -47.16
N THR A 353 -29.26 15.23 -46.26
CA THR A 353 -30.38 16.20 -46.30
C THR A 353 -30.81 16.62 -44.89
N LEU A 354 -31.53 17.74 -44.77
CA LEU A 354 -32.18 18.15 -43.53
C LEU A 354 -33.20 17.07 -43.10
N GLY A 355 -32.78 16.17 -42.20
CA GLY A 355 -33.55 14.98 -41.83
C GLY A 355 -32.76 14.03 -40.92
N ALA A 356 -33.32 12.83 -40.71
CA ALA A 356 -32.71 11.78 -39.88
C ALA A 356 -31.46 11.16 -40.54
N PHE A 357 -30.50 10.73 -39.74
CA PHE A 357 -29.35 9.97 -40.22
C PHE A 357 -29.78 8.63 -40.83
N THR A 358 -29.19 8.27 -41.97
CA THR A 358 -29.30 6.91 -42.51
C THR A 358 -28.07 6.13 -42.06
N CYS A 359 -28.28 5.10 -41.23
CA CYS A 359 -27.20 4.29 -40.67
C CYS A 359 -27.21 2.87 -41.24
N ASN A 360 -26.05 2.40 -41.71
CA ASN A 360 -25.84 1.06 -42.23
C ASN A 360 -24.59 0.43 -41.60
N CYS A 361 -24.59 -0.89 -41.43
CA CYS A 361 -23.41 -1.62 -41.01
C CYS A 361 -22.43 -1.82 -42.16
N GLU A 362 -21.13 -1.86 -41.84
CA GLU A 362 -20.10 -2.29 -42.78
C GLU A 362 -20.36 -3.75 -43.24
N PRO A 363 -19.89 -4.13 -44.44
CA PRO A 363 -20.03 -5.50 -44.91
C PRO A 363 -19.40 -6.51 -43.95
N GLY A 364 -20.19 -7.47 -43.47
CA GLY A 364 -19.74 -8.48 -42.50
C GLY A 364 -20.29 -8.27 -41.08
N PHE A 365 -20.93 -7.12 -40.82
CA PHE A 365 -21.49 -6.74 -39.54
C PHE A 365 -23.02 -6.56 -39.63
N VAL A 366 -23.74 -6.87 -38.56
CA VAL A 366 -25.21 -6.81 -38.45
C VAL A 366 -25.65 -6.44 -37.03
N GLY A 367 -26.95 -6.18 -36.87
CA GLY A 367 -27.54 -5.71 -35.61
C GLY A 367 -27.70 -4.20 -35.58
N ASP A 368 -28.48 -3.69 -34.63
CA ASP A 368 -28.77 -2.25 -34.54
C ASP A 368 -27.50 -1.43 -34.27
N ASP A 369 -26.53 -2.00 -33.55
CA ASP A 369 -25.24 -1.38 -33.22
C ASP A 369 -24.06 -1.92 -34.06
N CYS A 370 -24.33 -2.78 -35.05
CA CYS A 370 -23.31 -3.38 -35.90
C CYS A 370 -22.19 -4.11 -35.13
N ASP A 371 -22.53 -4.67 -33.97
CA ASP A 371 -21.63 -5.35 -33.03
C ASP A 371 -21.67 -6.89 -33.17
N THR A 372 -22.42 -7.38 -34.15
CA THR A 372 -22.59 -8.80 -34.43
C THR A 372 -22.02 -9.14 -35.80
N CYS A 373 -21.21 -10.19 -35.87
CA CYS A 373 -20.58 -10.70 -37.06
C CYS A 373 -21.51 -11.62 -37.86
N THR A 374 -21.43 -11.55 -39.19
CA THR A 374 -22.10 -12.51 -40.07
C THR A 374 -21.26 -13.79 -40.23
N GLY A 375 -21.90 -14.96 -40.14
CA GLY A 375 -21.21 -16.25 -40.28
C GLY A 375 -20.41 -16.65 -39.03
N SER A 376 -19.66 -17.75 -39.11
CA SER A 376 -18.94 -18.32 -37.96
C SER A 376 -17.59 -17.63 -37.68
N VAL A 377 -17.64 -16.32 -37.41
CA VAL A 377 -16.48 -15.49 -37.06
C VAL A 377 -16.81 -14.53 -35.92
N TRP A 378 -15.78 -14.02 -35.24
CA TRP A 378 -15.87 -13.09 -34.11
C TRP A 378 -14.65 -12.14 -34.10
N GLY A 379 -14.62 -11.25 -33.11
CA GLY A 379 -13.53 -10.30 -32.88
C GLY A 379 -13.76 -8.96 -33.56
N PRO A 380 -12.91 -7.95 -33.29
CA PRO A 380 -13.16 -6.56 -33.66
C PRO A 380 -13.50 -6.42 -35.15
N ASP A 381 -12.72 -7.05 -36.03
CA ASP A 381 -12.93 -6.97 -37.48
C ASP A 381 -13.75 -8.15 -38.06
N CYS A 382 -14.37 -8.99 -37.22
CA CYS A 382 -15.05 -10.22 -37.63
C CYS A 382 -14.18 -11.15 -38.51
N THR A 383 -12.88 -11.23 -38.20
CA THR A 383 -11.91 -12.04 -38.97
C THR A 383 -11.47 -13.30 -38.24
N PHE A 384 -11.72 -13.41 -36.93
CA PHE A 384 -11.31 -14.57 -36.17
C PHE A 384 -12.34 -15.68 -36.34
N ALA A 385 -11.91 -16.84 -36.81
CA ALA A 385 -12.79 -18.01 -36.87
C ALA A 385 -13.28 -18.36 -35.46
N CYS A 386 -14.56 -18.71 -35.35
CA CYS A 386 -15.10 -19.21 -34.10
C CYS A 386 -14.29 -20.43 -33.64
N PRO A 387 -13.80 -20.45 -32.39
CA PRO A 387 -13.25 -21.66 -31.82
C PRO A 387 -14.34 -22.72 -31.67
N ASP A 388 -13.93 -23.97 -31.51
CA ASP A 388 -14.84 -25.06 -31.15
C ASP A 388 -15.23 -24.90 -29.68
N CYS A 389 -16.44 -24.37 -29.44
CA CYS A 389 -17.04 -24.10 -28.13
C CYS A 389 -17.55 -25.35 -27.40
N GLY A 390 -17.24 -26.54 -27.92
CA GLY A 390 -17.70 -27.80 -27.35
C GLY A 390 -19.23 -27.92 -27.34
N ALA A 391 -19.75 -28.73 -26.41
CA ALA A 391 -21.18 -28.94 -26.23
C ALA A 391 -21.83 -27.96 -25.23
N HIS A 392 -21.04 -27.02 -24.67
CA HIS A 392 -21.43 -26.17 -23.54
C HIS A 392 -21.27 -24.68 -23.85
N GLY A 393 -21.30 -24.34 -25.12
CA GLY A 393 -21.23 -22.97 -25.58
C GLY A 393 -21.60 -22.85 -27.04
N SER A 394 -21.75 -21.60 -27.46
CA SER A 394 -22.00 -21.24 -28.84
C SER A 394 -21.03 -20.14 -29.25
N CYS A 395 -20.75 -20.01 -30.55
CA CYS A 395 -19.92 -18.91 -30.99
C CYS A 395 -20.60 -17.59 -30.68
N SER A 396 -19.86 -16.65 -30.07
CA SER A 396 -20.42 -15.35 -29.69
C SER A 396 -20.85 -14.54 -30.90
N GLN A 397 -20.14 -14.68 -32.03
CA GLN A 397 -20.29 -13.86 -33.22
C GLN A 397 -20.30 -12.36 -32.90
N ARG A 398 -19.59 -11.93 -31.84
CA ARG A 398 -19.53 -10.52 -31.42
C ARG A 398 -18.22 -9.89 -31.86
N THR A 399 -18.25 -8.56 -32.01
CA THR A 399 -17.05 -7.76 -32.27
C THR A 399 -16.14 -7.61 -31.04
N SER A 400 -16.64 -7.94 -29.85
CA SER A 400 -15.91 -7.89 -28.59
C SER A 400 -16.23 -9.09 -27.70
N GLY A 401 -15.41 -9.33 -26.68
CA GLY A 401 -15.54 -10.48 -25.78
C GLY A 401 -14.72 -11.69 -26.24
N SER A 402 -15.15 -12.89 -25.83
CA SER A 402 -14.53 -14.17 -26.19
C SER A 402 -15.16 -14.78 -27.45
N GLY A 403 -14.44 -15.71 -28.10
CA GLY A 403 -14.95 -16.42 -29.27
C GLY A 403 -16.16 -17.32 -28.98
N CYS A 404 -16.30 -17.77 -27.73
CA CYS A 404 -17.44 -18.55 -27.27
C CYS A 404 -18.22 -17.81 -26.18
N THR A 405 -19.55 -17.96 -26.24
CA THR A 405 -20.48 -17.69 -25.16
C THR A 405 -20.79 -19.01 -24.47
N CYS A 406 -20.32 -19.19 -23.24
CA CYS A 406 -20.49 -20.43 -22.49
C CYS A 406 -21.83 -20.50 -21.77
N ASP A 407 -22.35 -21.72 -21.61
CA ASP A 407 -23.52 -22.02 -20.81
C ASP A 407 -23.24 -21.78 -19.31
N ALA A 408 -24.30 -21.62 -18.51
CA ALA A 408 -24.16 -21.40 -17.08
C ALA A 408 -23.37 -22.54 -16.40
N GLY A 409 -22.34 -22.16 -15.62
CA GLY A 409 -21.44 -23.10 -14.95
C GLY A 409 -20.20 -23.49 -15.76
N TRP A 410 -20.14 -23.14 -17.05
CA TRP A 410 -19.00 -23.40 -17.91
C TRP A 410 -18.18 -22.13 -18.19
N ALA A 411 -16.90 -22.31 -18.42
CA ALA A 411 -15.94 -21.24 -18.65
C ALA A 411 -14.77 -21.71 -19.54
N GLY A 412 -13.85 -20.79 -19.82
CA GLY A 412 -12.71 -20.99 -20.71
C GLY A 412 -13.03 -20.62 -22.16
N ASP A 413 -11.98 -20.42 -22.96
CA ASP A 413 -12.09 -19.97 -24.36
C ASP A 413 -12.90 -20.93 -25.26
N ARG A 414 -13.03 -22.19 -24.82
CA ARG A 414 -13.76 -23.26 -25.50
C ARG A 414 -14.91 -23.84 -24.68
N CYS A 415 -15.28 -23.21 -23.56
CA CYS A 415 -16.32 -23.68 -22.67
C CYS A 415 -16.11 -25.13 -22.18
N ASP A 416 -14.85 -25.50 -21.93
CA ASP A 416 -14.40 -26.84 -21.53
C ASP A 416 -13.89 -26.90 -20.10
N THR A 417 -13.97 -25.79 -19.36
CA THR A 417 -13.67 -25.73 -17.93
C THR A 417 -14.89 -25.29 -17.14
N CYS A 418 -14.88 -25.51 -15.83
CA CYS A 418 -15.95 -25.03 -14.97
C CYS A 418 -15.72 -23.57 -14.58
N ALA A 419 -16.80 -22.80 -14.56
CA ALA A 419 -16.79 -21.48 -13.96
C ALA A 419 -16.46 -21.58 -12.46
N GLU A 420 -15.97 -20.47 -11.89
CA GLU A 420 -15.68 -20.40 -10.46
C GLU A 420 -16.93 -20.77 -9.63
N GLY A 421 -16.74 -21.63 -8.62
CA GLY A 421 -17.83 -22.17 -7.81
C GLY A 421 -18.63 -23.31 -8.47
N TYR A 422 -18.11 -23.91 -9.55
CA TYR A 422 -18.65 -25.13 -10.16
C TYR A 422 -17.59 -26.23 -10.22
N TYR A 423 -18.00 -27.49 -10.17
CA TYR A 423 -17.08 -28.63 -10.07
C TYR A 423 -17.52 -29.88 -10.85
N GLY A 424 -16.56 -30.73 -11.15
CA GLY A 424 -16.75 -32.04 -11.79
C GLY A 424 -17.03 -31.96 -13.28
N ALA A 425 -17.12 -33.13 -13.93
CA ALA A 425 -17.26 -33.25 -15.37
C ALA A 425 -18.54 -32.63 -15.96
N SER A 426 -19.56 -32.37 -15.13
CA SER A 426 -20.80 -31.69 -15.53
C SER A 426 -20.87 -30.24 -15.07
N CYS A 427 -19.80 -29.73 -14.44
CA CYS A 427 -19.76 -28.43 -13.77
C CYS A 427 -21.01 -28.19 -12.92
N ALA A 428 -21.21 -29.04 -11.91
CA ALA A 428 -22.28 -28.87 -10.93
C ALA A 428 -21.96 -27.70 -10.00
N ARG A 429 -22.97 -26.95 -9.55
CA ARG A 429 -22.76 -25.82 -8.65
C ARG A 429 -22.29 -26.31 -7.29
N CYS A 430 -21.23 -25.70 -6.77
CA CYS A 430 -20.77 -25.95 -5.41
C CYS A 430 -21.85 -25.62 -4.38
N VAL A 431 -21.79 -26.33 -3.26
CA VAL A 431 -22.49 -25.93 -2.03
C VAL A 431 -21.77 -24.76 -1.38
N TRP A 432 -22.48 -24.01 -0.53
CA TRP A 432 -21.86 -22.94 0.25
C TRP A 432 -20.97 -23.55 1.33
N CYS A 433 -19.67 -23.24 1.27
CA CYS A 433 -18.65 -23.78 2.17
C CYS A 433 -18.46 -22.99 3.48
N GLY A 434 -19.35 -22.04 3.77
CA GLY A 434 -19.15 -21.07 4.85
C GLY A 434 -18.16 -19.97 4.48
N GLU A 435 -17.93 -19.05 5.42
CA GLU A 435 -16.98 -17.95 5.25
C GLU A 435 -15.51 -18.41 5.35
N HIS A 436 -15.25 -19.56 5.99
CA HIS A 436 -13.91 -20.10 6.24
C HIS A 436 -13.60 -21.34 5.40
N GLY A 437 -14.30 -21.51 4.27
CA GLY A 437 -14.12 -22.64 3.38
C GLY A 437 -14.23 -22.25 1.92
N ARG A 438 -13.44 -22.91 1.07
CA ARG A 438 -13.57 -22.82 -0.39
C ARG A 438 -13.97 -24.15 -0.98
N CYS A 439 -14.83 -24.14 -1.99
CA CYS A 439 -15.16 -25.37 -2.72
C CYS A 439 -13.95 -25.86 -3.52
N ASN A 440 -13.72 -27.17 -3.55
CA ASN A 440 -12.82 -27.83 -4.49
C ASN A 440 -13.47 -27.83 -5.90
N SER A 441 -13.41 -26.66 -6.54
CA SER A 441 -14.01 -26.38 -7.84
C SER A 441 -13.10 -26.78 -9.01
N GLY A 442 -13.65 -26.73 -10.22
CA GLY A 442 -12.94 -27.09 -11.46
C GLY A 442 -13.37 -28.45 -12.01
N ILE A 443 -12.92 -28.77 -13.23
CA ILE A 443 -13.36 -29.97 -13.96
C ILE A 443 -12.96 -31.27 -13.23
N ASP A 444 -11.81 -31.25 -12.54
CA ASP A 444 -11.29 -32.35 -11.72
C ASP A 444 -11.67 -32.23 -10.24
N GLY A 445 -12.42 -31.18 -9.88
CA GLY A 445 -12.89 -30.95 -8.52
C GLY A 445 -14.01 -31.91 -8.14
N ASP A 446 -14.04 -32.31 -6.87
CA ASP A 446 -15.07 -33.19 -6.30
C ASP A 446 -16.18 -32.42 -5.56
N GLY A 447 -16.05 -31.09 -5.47
CA GLY A 447 -17.02 -30.21 -4.81
C GLY A 447 -16.94 -30.21 -3.28
N ALA A 448 -15.95 -30.89 -2.70
CA ALA A 448 -15.75 -30.89 -1.26
C ALA A 448 -15.29 -29.50 -0.78
N CYS A 449 -15.69 -29.13 0.45
CA CYS A 449 -15.24 -27.89 1.05
C CYS A 449 -13.85 -28.06 1.68
N LEU A 450 -12.92 -27.24 1.22
CA LEU A 450 -11.57 -27.10 1.76
C LEU A 450 -11.61 -25.97 2.79
N CYS A 451 -11.61 -26.34 4.07
CA CYS A 451 -11.61 -25.37 5.17
C CYS A 451 -10.22 -24.75 5.36
N VAL A 452 -10.20 -23.50 5.80
CA VAL A 452 -8.98 -22.81 6.24
C VAL A 452 -8.43 -23.51 7.50
N ASP A 453 -7.11 -23.49 7.68
CA ASP A 453 -6.45 -24.10 8.84
C ASP A 453 -7.11 -23.66 10.16
N GLY A 454 -7.47 -24.65 10.98
CA GLY A 454 -8.15 -24.45 12.27
C GLY A 454 -9.67 -24.55 12.23
N TRP A 455 -10.28 -24.56 11.04
CA TRP A 455 -11.71 -24.81 10.85
C TRP A 455 -11.96 -26.24 10.34
N VAL A 456 -13.02 -26.87 10.84
CA VAL A 456 -13.47 -28.21 10.45
C VAL A 456 -14.99 -28.24 10.23
N THR A 457 -15.53 -29.42 9.93
CA THR A 457 -16.93 -29.71 9.54
C THR A 457 -17.31 -29.25 8.13
N ALA A 458 -17.00 -30.11 7.13
CA ALA A 458 -17.66 -30.04 5.83
C ALA A 458 -19.17 -30.38 6.01
N PRO A 459 -20.10 -29.65 5.35
CA PRO A 459 -19.86 -28.78 4.20
C PRO A 459 -19.78 -27.27 4.51
N THR A 460 -19.70 -26.80 5.75
CA THR A 460 -19.83 -25.36 6.07
C THR A 460 -18.65 -24.72 6.78
N CYS A 461 -17.60 -25.47 7.13
CA CYS A 461 -16.36 -24.96 7.74
C CYS A 461 -16.63 -23.95 8.88
N ASN A 462 -17.55 -24.29 9.79
CA ASN A 462 -18.08 -23.38 10.80
C ASN A 462 -17.85 -23.85 12.24
N ALA A 463 -17.03 -24.90 12.43
CA ALA A 463 -16.59 -25.36 13.74
C ALA A 463 -15.06 -25.27 13.82
N CYS A 464 -14.52 -25.04 15.01
CA CYS A 464 -13.08 -25.13 15.24
C CYS A 464 -12.63 -26.59 15.22
N ALA A 465 -11.41 -26.85 14.74
CA ALA A 465 -10.76 -28.13 14.93
C ALA A 465 -10.58 -28.40 16.43
N ASP A 466 -10.56 -29.67 16.82
CA ASP A 466 -10.33 -30.09 18.20
C ASP A 466 -9.08 -29.39 18.78
N GLY A 467 -9.22 -28.82 19.98
CA GLY A 467 -8.14 -28.09 20.66
C GLY A 467 -7.88 -26.67 20.13
N ARG A 468 -8.80 -26.09 19.34
CA ARG A 468 -8.75 -24.68 18.92
C ARG A 468 -9.96 -23.89 19.40
N TYR A 469 -9.76 -22.62 19.69
CA TYR A 469 -10.80 -21.78 20.27
C TYR A 469 -10.77 -20.34 19.74
N GLY A 470 -11.76 -19.56 20.19
CA GLY A 470 -11.96 -18.17 19.80
C GLY A 470 -12.83 -18.03 18.55
N ALA A 471 -13.32 -16.81 18.32
CA ALA A 471 -14.25 -16.50 17.23
C ALA A 471 -13.69 -16.88 15.84
N ASP A 472 -12.36 -16.85 15.69
CA ASP A 472 -11.65 -17.14 14.45
C ASP A 472 -10.99 -18.53 14.41
N CYS A 473 -11.15 -19.35 15.47
CA CYS A 473 -10.47 -20.64 15.66
C CYS A 473 -8.94 -20.60 15.50
N ALA A 474 -8.34 -19.42 15.67
CA ALA A 474 -6.93 -19.18 15.43
C ALA A 474 -6.06 -19.64 16.60
N ASP A 475 -6.57 -19.48 17.82
CA ASP A 475 -5.86 -19.80 19.05
C ASP A 475 -5.97 -21.30 19.34
N ALA A 476 -4.90 -21.86 19.90
CA ALA A 476 -4.80 -23.25 20.28
C ALA A 476 -4.82 -23.38 21.80
N CYS A 477 -5.51 -24.39 22.31
CA CYS A 477 -5.45 -24.78 23.71
C CYS A 477 -4.00 -25.08 24.12
N ASP A 478 -3.65 -24.79 25.37
CA ASP A 478 -2.34 -25.18 25.89
C ASP A 478 -2.26 -26.70 25.97
N ALA A 479 -1.22 -27.29 25.39
CA ALA A 479 -1.02 -28.74 25.40
C ALA A 479 -0.74 -29.29 26.81
N ALA A 480 -0.29 -28.44 27.75
CA ALA A 480 -0.10 -28.83 29.14
C ALA A 480 -1.44 -29.16 29.84
N CYS A 481 -2.52 -28.50 29.40
CA CYS A 481 -3.89 -28.68 29.89
C CYS A 481 -4.40 -30.12 29.74
N ASP A 482 -4.15 -30.74 28.59
CA ASP A 482 -4.74 -32.04 28.21
C ASP A 482 -4.28 -33.19 29.11
N ALA A 483 -3.22 -32.99 29.90
CA ALA A 483 -2.72 -34.00 30.83
C ALA A 483 -3.62 -34.13 32.07
N HIS A 484 -4.13 -33.01 32.59
CA HIS A 484 -4.79 -32.92 33.91
C HIS A 484 -5.98 -31.94 33.92
N GLY A 485 -6.62 -31.76 32.76
CA GLY A 485 -7.76 -30.87 32.60
C GLY A 485 -8.38 -30.99 31.22
N THR A 486 -9.41 -30.18 30.99
CA THR A 486 -10.10 -30.05 29.70
C THR A 486 -10.16 -28.59 29.28
N CYS A 487 -9.63 -28.28 28.10
CA CYS A 487 -9.71 -26.95 27.53
C CYS A 487 -11.14 -26.62 27.05
N VAL A 488 -11.60 -25.40 27.31
CA VAL A 488 -12.85 -24.87 26.75
C VAL A 488 -12.60 -24.43 25.31
N ASP A 489 -12.73 -25.37 24.38
CA ASP A 489 -12.49 -25.17 22.95
C ASP A 489 -13.74 -24.76 22.14
N GLY A 490 -13.58 -24.56 20.82
CA GLY A 490 -14.65 -24.17 19.91
C GLY A 490 -14.81 -22.66 19.71
N VAL A 491 -15.77 -22.29 18.85
CA VAL A 491 -15.97 -20.89 18.38
C VAL A 491 -16.37 -19.91 19.49
N SER A 492 -16.90 -20.42 20.59
CA SER A 492 -17.22 -19.66 21.81
C SER A 492 -16.31 -20.03 22.98
N GLY A 493 -15.31 -20.86 22.73
CA GLY A 493 -14.33 -21.27 23.72
C GLY A 493 -13.41 -20.12 24.11
N THR A 494 -13.05 -20.10 25.39
CA THR A 494 -12.16 -19.09 25.98
C THR A 494 -10.71 -19.55 26.00
N GLY A 495 -10.45 -20.83 25.75
CA GLY A 495 -9.12 -21.44 25.92
C GLY A 495 -8.75 -21.73 27.38
N GLU A 496 -9.68 -21.48 28.31
CA GLU A 496 -9.49 -21.75 29.73
C GLU A 496 -9.43 -23.25 29.98
N CYS A 497 -8.52 -23.65 30.87
CA CYS A 497 -8.36 -25.02 31.30
C CYS A 497 -9.20 -25.30 32.55
N ILE A 498 -10.11 -26.26 32.42
CA ILE A 498 -10.86 -26.78 33.56
C ILE A 498 -10.06 -27.93 34.13
N CYS A 499 -9.36 -27.68 35.25
CA CYS A 499 -8.49 -28.67 35.87
C CYS A 499 -9.27 -29.80 36.54
N ASP A 500 -8.69 -31.00 36.46
CA ASP A 500 -9.15 -32.18 37.19
C ASP A 500 -8.94 -31.99 38.70
N GLU A 501 -9.64 -32.77 39.51
CA GLU A 501 -9.52 -32.70 40.98
C GLU A 501 -8.07 -32.89 41.45
N GLY A 502 -7.61 -31.99 42.32
CA GLY A 502 -6.23 -31.98 42.84
C GLY A 502 -5.25 -31.15 42.03
N TRP A 503 -5.61 -30.76 40.80
CA TRP A 503 -4.79 -29.89 39.94
C TRP A 503 -5.34 -28.46 39.90
N ASP A 504 -4.45 -27.50 39.67
CA ASP A 504 -4.76 -26.07 39.64
C ASP A 504 -3.73 -25.31 38.77
N GLY A 505 -3.99 -24.02 38.58
CA GLY A 505 -3.23 -23.15 37.69
C GLY A 505 -3.83 -23.05 36.29
N ASP A 506 -3.41 -22.02 35.54
CA ASP A 506 -3.97 -21.70 34.21
C ASP A 506 -3.76 -22.84 33.18
N ASP A 507 -2.77 -23.71 33.40
CA ASP A 507 -2.41 -24.86 32.56
C ASP A 507 -2.59 -26.22 33.25
N CYS A 508 -3.18 -26.24 34.45
CA CYS A 508 -3.38 -27.44 35.27
C CYS A 508 -2.09 -28.22 35.58
N THR A 509 -0.95 -27.53 35.69
CA THR A 509 0.34 -28.17 36.01
C THR A 509 0.75 -28.07 37.47
N ALA A 510 0.04 -27.30 38.29
CA ALA A 510 0.29 -27.18 39.72
C ALA A 510 -0.70 -28.03 40.53
N CYS A 511 -0.33 -28.38 41.77
CA CYS A 511 -1.31 -28.96 42.68
C CYS A 511 -2.20 -27.87 43.26
N ALA A 512 -3.49 -28.18 43.38
CA ALA A 512 -4.42 -27.38 44.13
C ALA A 512 -3.98 -27.25 45.59
N ALA A 513 -4.33 -26.14 46.23
CA ALA A 513 -3.99 -25.90 47.63
C ALA A 513 -4.42 -27.08 48.53
N GLY A 514 -3.48 -27.59 49.33
CA GLY A 514 -3.71 -28.76 50.18
C GLY A 514 -3.57 -30.13 49.49
N TYR A 515 -3.21 -30.18 48.21
CA TYR A 515 -2.82 -31.40 47.50
C TYR A 515 -1.30 -31.44 47.28
N PHE A 516 -0.71 -32.63 47.36
CA PHE A 516 0.73 -32.82 47.28
C PHE A 516 1.09 -34.13 46.58
N ASP A 517 2.38 -34.32 46.32
CA ASP A 517 3.00 -35.34 45.47
C ASP A 517 3.09 -34.97 43.98
N ALA A 518 3.88 -35.73 43.22
CA ALA A 518 4.12 -35.49 41.80
C ALA A 518 2.89 -35.71 40.89
N ALA A 519 1.82 -36.30 41.42
CA ALA A 519 0.55 -36.56 40.71
C ALA A 519 -0.62 -35.75 41.30
N CYS A 520 -0.35 -34.85 42.25
CA CYS A 520 -1.31 -34.10 43.06
C CYS A 520 -2.45 -34.97 43.60
N SER A 521 -2.15 -36.22 43.96
CA SER A 521 -3.16 -37.25 44.26
C SER A 521 -3.50 -37.34 45.73
N GLN A 522 -2.60 -36.85 46.60
CA GLN A 522 -2.76 -36.91 48.05
C GLN A 522 -3.21 -35.56 48.58
N SER A 523 -4.20 -35.57 49.49
CA SER A 523 -4.60 -34.37 50.22
C SER A 523 -4.01 -34.39 51.63
N CYS A 524 -3.50 -33.25 52.10
CA CYS A 524 -3.02 -33.07 53.47
C CYS A 524 -4.11 -33.30 54.52
N GLY A 525 -5.38 -33.04 54.19
CA GLY A 525 -6.46 -33.01 55.17
C GLY A 525 -6.22 -31.97 56.27
N ASP A 526 -6.58 -32.29 57.52
CA ASP A 526 -6.26 -31.47 58.69
C ASP A 526 -4.97 -31.98 59.33
N CYS A 527 -3.88 -31.21 59.20
CA CYS A 527 -2.57 -31.54 59.76
C CYS A 527 -2.52 -31.43 61.30
N GLY A 528 -3.58 -30.91 61.94
CA GLY A 528 -3.64 -30.73 63.38
C GLY A 528 -2.80 -29.56 63.88
N PRO A 529 -2.80 -29.32 65.21
CA PRO A 529 -2.08 -28.19 65.80
C PRO A 529 -0.56 -28.40 65.71
N ASN A 530 0.15 -27.32 65.40
CA ASN A 530 1.62 -27.26 65.28
C ASN A 530 2.20 -28.02 64.07
N ALA A 531 1.39 -28.34 63.06
CA ALA A 531 1.84 -28.79 61.75
C ALA A 531 1.32 -27.85 60.66
N PHE A 532 1.98 -27.82 59.51
CA PHE A 532 1.51 -27.15 58.30
C PHE A 532 1.51 -28.13 57.13
N CYS A 533 0.66 -27.87 56.14
CA CYS A 533 0.64 -28.65 54.91
C CYS A 533 1.77 -28.16 53.99
N ASP A 534 2.71 -29.06 53.68
CA ASP A 534 3.68 -28.90 52.60
C ASP A 534 3.03 -29.45 51.32
N ASP A 535 2.31 -28.57 50.62
CA ASP A 535 1.59 -28.86 49.38
C ASP A 535 2.46 -28.65 48.13
N GLY A 536 1.89 -28.98 46.96
CA GLY A 536 2.58 -28.88 45.68
C GLY A 536 3.31 -30.15 45.25
N LEU A 537 3.90 -30.09 44.05
CA LEU A 537 4.49 -31.25 43.37
C LEU A 537 5.67 -31.89 44.12
N ALA A 538 6.37 -31.11 44.93
CA ALA A 538 7.47 -31.57 45.78
C ALA A 538 7.06 -31.73 47.26
N GLY A 539 5.82 -31.37 47.59
CA GLY A 539 5.30 -31.43 48.94
C GLY A 539 5.22 -32.87 49.44
N VAL A 540 5.44 -33.05 50.74
CA VAL A 540 5.37 -34.36 51.39
C VAL A 540 4.17 -34.50 52.34
N GLY A 541 3.26 -33.53 52.33
CA GLY A 541 2.06 -33.51 53.16
C GLY A 541 2.26 -32.77 54.48
N CYS A 542 1.68 -33.29 55.57
CA CYS A 542 1.75 -32.60 56.85
C CYS A 542 3.14 -32.66 57.48
N THR A 543 3.75 -31.48 57.68
CA THR A 543 5.08 -31.30 58.27
C THR A 543 4.98 -30.55 59.59
N CYS A 544 5.74 -30.98 60.60
CA CYS A 544 5.74 -30.31 61.91
C CYS A 544 6.38 -28.92 61.85
N SER A 545 5.80 -27.98 62.58
CA SER A 545 6.38 -26.66 62.81
C SER A 545 7.67 -26.76 63.61
N ALA A 546 8.56 -25.77 63.49
CA ALA A 546 9.83 -25.76 64.21
C ALA A 546 9.65 -25.97 65.73
N GLY A 547 10.46 -26.85 66.33
CA GLY A 547 10.35 -27.22 67.75
C GLY A 547 9.54 -28.50 68.02
N TRP A 548 8.83 -29.01 67.01
CA TRP A 548 7.95 -30.17 67.14
C TRP A 548 8.43 -31.32 66.26
N VAL A 549 8.33 -32.55 66.78
CA VAL A 549 8.70 -33.78 66.06
C VAL A 549 7.58 -34.80 66.16
N VAL A 550 7.59 -35.78 65.26
CA VAL A 550 6.72 -36.94 65.33
C VAL A 550 7.49 -38.10 65.98
N PRO A 551 7.26 -38.44 67.25
CA PRO A 551 7.95 -39.56 67.88
C PRO A 551 7.47 -40.90 67.28
N ASP A 552 8.42 -41.78 67.00
CA ASP A 552 8.25 -43.21 66.68
C ASP A 552 7.09 -43.57 65.71
N GLY A 553 7.02 -42.88 64.56
CA GLY A 553 6.07 -43.22 63.50
C GLY A 553 4.60 -42.90 63.80
N GLY A 554 4.33 -42.02 64.77
CA GLY A 554 3.01 -41.44 64.99
C GLY A 554 2.56 -40.49 63.86
N SER A 555 1.44 -39.77 64.07
CA SER A 555 0.90 -38.81 63.09
C SER A 555 0.65 -37.41 63.68
N THR A 556 1.11 -37.16 64.91
CA THR A 556 0.87 -35.91 65.64
C THR A 556 2.19 -35.32 66.11
N CYS A 557 2.38 -34.03 65.85
CA CYS A 557 3.56 -33.29 66.28
C CYS A 557 3.51 -33.05 67.79
N THR A 558 4.54 -33.52 68.51
CA THR A 558 4.69 -33.34 69.96
C THR A 558 6.05 -32.73 70.30
N GLU A 559 6.17 -32.19 71.52
CA GLU A 559 7.43 -31.69 72.06
C GLU A 559 8.37 -32.86 72.45
N CYS A 560 9.68 -32.57 72.52
CA CYS A 560 10.71 -33.51 72.94
C CYS A 560 10.50 -33.97 74.40
N GLU A 561 10.59 -35.28 74.66
CA GLU A 561 10.51 -35.79 76.03
C GLU A 561 11.69 -35.28 76.89
N ALA A 562 11.43 -34.94 78.15
CA ALA A 562 12.46 -34.42 79.05
C ALA A 562 13.60 -35.44 79.23
N GLY A 563 14.84 -34.98 79.04
CA GLY A 563 16.03 -35.84 79.06
C GLY A 563 16.42 -36.44 77.70
N LYS A 564 15.78 -36.00 76.60
CA LYS A 564 16.21 -36.32 75.24
C LYS A 564 16.62 -35.09 74.44
N TRP A 565 17.41 -35.30 73.39
CA TRP A 565 17.91 -34.24 72.51
C TRP A 565 18.13 -34.73 71.08
N GLY A 566 18.43 -33.80 70.17
CA GLY A 566 18.68 -34.05 68.75
C GLY A 566 17.44 -33.83 67.86
N GLY A 567 17.66 -33.67 66.55
CA GLY A 567 16.62 -33.25 65.60
C GLY A 567 15.41 -34.19 65.47
N ASP A 568 15.52 -35.42 65.97
CA ASP A 568 14.48 -36.44 66.05
C ASP A 568 14.13 -36.83 67.51
N CYS A 569 14.73 -36.16 68.51
CA CYS A 569 14.54 -36.43 69.93
C CYS A 569 14.83 -37.88 70.35
N THR A 570 15.69 -38.59 69.62
CA THR A 570 16.00 -40.00 69.93
C THR A 570 17.20 -40.15 70.86
N GLN A 571 18.03 -39.12 70.99
CA GLN A 571 19.28 -39.20 71.75
C GLN A 571 19.03 -38.93 73.22
N ASP A 572 19.54 -39.79 74.10
CA ASP A 572 19.40 -39.63 75.54
C ASP A 572 20.44 -38.65 76.10
N CYS A 573 20.01 -37.79 77.03
CA CYS A 573 20.90 -36.91 77.76
C CYS A 573 21.79 -37.70 78.73
N PRO A 574 23.07 -37.30 78.90
CA PRO A 574 23.91 -37.83 79.96
C PRO A 574 23.37 -37.43 81.34
N ALA A 575 23.64 -38.26 82.35
CA ALA A 575 23.27 -37.98 83.74
C ALA A 575 24.23 -36.95 84.34
N CYS A 576 23.89 -35.67 84.24
CA CYS A 576 24.60 -34.57 84.89
C CYS A 576 24.41 -34.68 86.41
N VAL A 577 25.50 -34.67 87.18
CA VAL A 577 25.45 -34.91 88.63
C VAL A 577 24.98 -33.66 89.37
N ASN A 578 25.64 -32.53 89.13
CA ASN A 578 25.30 -31.21 89.68
C ASN A 578 25.15 -30.21 88.53
N GLY A 579 24.07 -30.38 87.76
CA GLY A 579 23.76 -29.57 86.58
C GLY A 579 22.59 -30.13 85.79
N ALA A 580 22.24 -29.46 84.69
CA ALA A 580 21.15 -29.86 83.78
C ALA A 580 21.67 -30.13 82.36
N CYS A 581 21.06 -31.12 81.68
CA CYS A 581 21.34 -31.35 80.27
C CYS A 581 20.65 -30.30 79.40
N ASP A 582 21.37 -29.80 78.39
CA ASP A 582 20.81 -29.00 77.29
C ASP A 582 20.02 -29.90 76.33
N GLY A 583 18.77 -30.20 76.69
CA GLY A 583 17.85 -31.08 75.97
C GLY A 583 16.98 -30.40 74.90
N GLY A 584 16.15 -31.18 74.21
CA GLY A 584 15.24 -30.69 73.16
C GLY A 584 15.76 -30.87 71.73
N VAL A 585 14.92 -30.53 70.73
CA VAL A 585 15.23 -30.75 69.30
C VAL A 585 16.47 -29.99 68.79
N ALA A 586 16.79 -28.88 69.45
CA ALA A 586 17.95 -28.03 69.17
C ALA A 586 19.00 -28.06 70.30
N GLY A 587 18.75 -28.84 71.35
CA GLY A 587 19.68 -29.00 72.47
C GLY A 587 20.96 -29.70 72.02
N THR A 588 22.07 -29.38 72.68
CA THR A 588 23.39 -29.95 72.37
C THR A 588 23.65 -31.29 73.08
N GLY A 589 22.80 -31.68 74.03
CA GLY A 589 22.97 -32.90 74.83
C GLY A 589 24.12 -32.85 75.84
N LEU A 590 24.66 -31.67 76.10
CA LEU A 590 25.79 -31.46 77.01
C LEU A 590 25.30 -30.98 78.37
N CYS A 591 26.05 -31.32 79.42
CA CYS A 591 25.75 -30.84 80.78
C CYS A 591 26.14 -29.38 80.95
N VAL A 592 25.23 -28.59 81.47
CA VAL A 592 25.48 -27.25 82.00
C VAL A 592 25.58 -27.38 83.51
N CYS A 593 26.78 -27.13 84.05
CA CYS A 593 27.06 -27.32 85.47
C CYS A 593 26.45 -26.22 86.33
N ASP A 594 25.98 -26.61 87.52
CA ASP A 594 25.68 -25.69 88.60
C ASP A 594 27.00 -25.06 89.11
N ALA A 595 26.91 -23.88 89.75
CA ALA A 595 28.08 -23.16 90.26
C ALA A 595 28.89 -24.00 91.28
N ASP A 596 30.20 -23.78 91.30
CA ASP A 596 31.22 -24.49 92.10
C ASP A 596 31.45 -25.98 91.70
N PHE A 597 30.85 -26.43 90.59
CA PHE A 597 31.09 -27.76 90.03
C PHE A 597 31.74 -27.68 88.66
N VAL A 598 32.65 -28.61 88.41
CA VAL A 598 33.48 -28.64 87.22
C VAL A 598 33.46 -30.03 86.58
N GLY A 599 33.67 -30.06 85.26
CA GLY A 599 33.84 -31.28 84.48
C GLY A 599 32.65 -31.62 83.58
N VAL A 600 32.87 -32.54 82.64
CA VAL A 600 31.93 -32.85 81.56
C VAL A 600 30.56 -33.38 82.03
N LEU A 601 30.48 -33.89 83.26
CA LEU A 601 29.28 -34.35 83.95
C LEU A 601 29.00 -33.58 85.25
N CYS A 602 29.77 -32.53 85.53
CA CYS A 602 29.65 -31.69 86.73
C CYS A 602 29.79 -32.52 88.03
N ASP A 603 30.68 -33.50 88.00
CA ASP A 603 30.87 -34.51 89.04
C ASP A 603 32.00 -34.18 90.03
N ALA A 604 32.84 -33.20 89.71
CA ALA A 604 33.87 -32.69 90.60
C ALA A 604 33.43 -31.36 91.24
N ALA A 605 33.60 -31.26 92.56
CA ALA A 605 33.44 -30.00 93.28
C ALA A 605 34.77 -29.23 93.27
N CYS A 606 34.69 -27.92 93.11
CA CYS A 606 35.84 -27.03 93.22
C CYS A 606 36.43 -27.01 94.64
N PRO A 607 37.76 -26.82 94.78
CA PRO A 607 38.37 -26.55 96.07
C PRO A 607 37.90 -25.20 96.65
N ALA A 608 37.91 -25.09 97.98
CA ALA A 608 37.65 -23.82 98.65
C ALA A 608 38.89 -22.92 98.54
N CYS A 609 38.78 -21.87 97.73
CA CYS A 609 39.80 -20.85 97.59
C CYS A 609 39.64 -19.84 98.73
N ASP A 610 40.65 -19.67 99.58
CA ASP A 610 40.54 -18.82 100.77
C ASP A 610 40.44 -17.34 100.38
N HIS A 611 41.28 -16.91 99.44
CA HIS A 611 41.34 -15.55 98.89
C HIS A 611 41.33 -15.59 97.35
N GLY A 612 40.24 -16.09 96.76
CA GLY A 612 40.06 -16.21 95.30
C GLY A 612 38.74 -16.90 94.91
N SER A 613 38.55 -17.19 93.61
CA SER A 613 37.40 -17.95 93.09
C SER A 613 37.84 -19.14 92.24
N CYS A 614 37.03 -20.20 92.18
CA CYS A 614 37.30 -21.35 91.33
C CYS A 614 36.85 -21.11 89.88
N ASP A 615 37.64 -21.58 88.92
CA ASP A 615 37.25 -21.72 87.51
C ASP A 615 36.35 -22.96 87.34
N ASP A 616 35.04 -22.76 87.54
CA ASP A 616 33.99 -23.78 87.51
C ASP A 616 33.36 -23.96 86.11
N GLY A 617 32.36 -24.84 85.99
CA GLY A 617 31.67 -25.12 84.72
C GLY A 617 32.18 -26.36 83.99
N ARG A 618 31.51 -26.73 82.88
CA ARG A 618 31.76 -28.01 82.19
C ARG A 618 33.21 -28.17 81.72
N ASP A 619 33.77 -27.09 81.19
CA ASP A 619 35.13 -27.03 80.66
C ASP A 619 36.08 -26.20 81.55
N GLY A 620 35.66 -25.85 82.77
CA GLY A 620 36.49 -25.15 83.75
C GLY A 620 37.69 -25.99 84.20
N SER A 621 38.75 -25.34 84.67
CA SER A 621 39.97 -26.01 85.12
C SER A 621 39.89 -26.55 86.56
N GLY A 622 38.94 -26.07 87.37
CA GLY A 622 38.79 -26.49 88.77
C GLY A 622 39.90 -25.98 89.69
N LEU A 623 40.69 -25.00 89.25
CA LEU A 623 41.76 -24.37 90.03
C LEU A 623 41.29 -23.03 90.60
N CYS A 624 41.90 -22.64 91.73
CA CYS A 624 41.68 -21.33 92.32
C CYS A 624 42.41 -20.24 91.55
N GLU A 625 41.69 -19.20 91.17
CA GLU A 625 42.27 -17.94 90.72
C GLU A 625 42.36 -16.99 91.92
N CYS A 626 43.60 -16.69 92.34
CA CYS A 626 43.86 -15.92 93.57
C CYS A 626 43.68 -14.42 93.42
N ASP A 627 43.17 -13.80 94.48
CA ASP A 627 43.11 -12.36 94.66
C ASP A 627 44.53 -11.76 94.75
N ALA A 628 44.68 -10.49 94.37
CA ALA A 628 45.99 -9.84 94.32
C ALA A 628 46.70 -9.79 95.70
N GLY A 629 47.99 -10.13 95.71
CA GLY A 629 48.81 -10.24 96.92
C GLY A 629 48.77 -11.61 97.59
N TRP A 630 47.85 -12.48 97.17
CA TRP A 630 47.77 -13.90 97.55
C TRP A 630 48.29 -14.79 96.43
N ASP A 631 48.95 -15.86 96.83
CA ASP A 631 49.45 -16.90 95.95
C ASP A 631 49.29 -18.27 96.62
N GLY A 632 49.59 -19.33 95.89
CA GLY A 632 49.41 -20.71 96.30
C GLY A 632 48.18 -21.34 95.67
N ALA A 633 48.14 -22.68 95.65
CA ALA A 633 47.07 -23.43 94.97
C ALA A 633 45.66 -23.21 95.56
N LEU A 634 45.58 -22.71 96.80
CA LEU A 634 44.33 -22.35 97.49
C LEU A 634 44.28 -20.87 97.89
N CYS A 635 45.25 -20.07 97.42
CA CYS A 635 45.37 -18.65 97.74
C CYS A 635 45.53 -18.37 99.24
N ASP A 636 46.35 -19.19 99.90
CA ASP A 636 46.53 -19.22 101.36
C ASP A 636 47.88 -18.64 101.82
N ALA A 637 48.73 -18.20 100.90
CA ALA A 637 50.03 -17.59 101.18
C ALA A 637 50.16 -16.19 100.57
N CYS A 638 51.07 -15.37 101.13
CA CYS A 638 51.41 -14.10 100.48
C CYS A 638 52.26 -14.34 99.24
N ASP A 639 52.09 -13.49 98.24
CA ASP A 639 53.02 -13.37 97.12
C ASP A 639 54.36 -12.79 97.62
N GLU A 640 55.26 -13.69 98.04
CA GLU A 640 56.59 -13.36 98.52
C GLU A 640 57.49 -12.80 97.41
N ASP A 641 57.30 -13.24 96.16
CA ASP A 641 58.02 -12.73 95.00
C ASP A 641 57.62 -11.28 94.66
N GLY A 642 56.35 -10.94 94.88
CA GLY A 642 55.81 -9.58 94.84
C GLY A 642 56.21 -8.70 96.04
N GLY A 643 56.90 -9.27 97.04
CA GLY A 643 57.33 -8.57 98.25
C GLY A 643 56.21 -8.26 99.23
N TYR A 644 55.06 -8.94 99.11
CA TYR A 644 53.91 -8.76 100.01
C TYR A 644 54.16 -9.43 101.36
N TYR A 645 53.73 -8.77 102.44
CA TYR A 645 54.00 -9.18 103.81
C TYR A 645 52.89 -8.79 104.78
N GLY A 646 53.00 -9.32 105.99
CA GLY A 646 52.04 -9.14 107.05
C GLY A 646 50.87 -10.14 106.95
N PRO A 647 50.05 -10.26 108.01
CA PRO A 647 49.06 -11.33 108.15
C PRO A 647 47.89 -11.25 107.15
N ALA A 648 47.81 -10.19 106.35
CA ALA A 648 46.79 -10.01 105.32
C ALA A 648 47.39 -9.88 103.91
N CYS A 649 48.71 -10.06 103.76
CA CYS A 649 49.44 -9.93 102.49
C CYS A 649 49.14 -8.64 101.72
N ALA A 650 48.79 -7.57 102.45
CA ALA A 650 48.31 -6.32 101.88
C ALA A 650 49.41 -5.26 101.78
N ASP A 651 50.47 -5.40 102.58
CA ASP A 651 51.59 -4.47 102.61
C ASP A 651 52.72 -5.02 101.74
N ALA A 652 53.33 -4.19 100.89
CA ALA A 652 54.49 -4.59 100.09
C ALA A 652 55.74 -3.85 100.58
N CYS A 653 56.86 -4.57 100.69
CA CYS A 653 58.14 -3.93 100.93
C CYS A 653 58.47 -3.09 99.69
N GLY A 654 58.35 -1.78 99.82
CA GLY A 654 58.93 -0.90 98.80
C GLY A 654 60.46 -1.03 98.75
N ASP A 655 61.11 -0.06 98.11
CA ASP A 655 62.57 0.01 98.11
C ASP A 655 63.06 0.44 99.51
N CYS A 656 63.54 -0.53 100.29
CA CYS A 656 63.89 -0.36 101.72
C CYS A 656 65.03 0.64 101.99
N GLY A 657 65.69 1.14 100.94
CA GLY A 657 66.79 2.09 101.05
C GLY A 657 68.10 1.44 101.52
N PRO A 658 69.23 2.15 101.41
CA PRO A 658 70.53 1.61 101.80
C PRO A 658 70.57 1.35 103.31
N HIS A 659 71.11 0.19 103.68
CA HIS A 659 71.16 -0.34 105.04
C HIS A 659 69.84 -0.91 105.58
N ALA A 660 68.93 -1.39 104.71
CA ALA A 660 67.79 -2.22 105.09
C ALA A 660 67.51 -3.35 104.08
N VAL A 661 66.91 -4.45 104.56
CA VAL A 661 66.46 -5.60 103.76
C VAL A 661 64.97 -5.85 104.00
N CYS A 662 64.23 -6.18 102.94
CA CYS A 662 62.82 -6.59 103.05
C CYS A 662 62.71 -8.03 103.55
N GLU A 663 61.85 -8.26 104.53
CA GLU A 663 61.35 -9.58 104.90
C GLU A 663 59.89 -9.73 104.45
N PRO A 664 59.62 -10.37 103.28
CA PRO A 664 58.27 -10.64 102.81
C PRO A 664 57.62 -11.86 103.50
N GLY A 665 56.34 -12.10 103.26
CA GLY A 665 55.56 -13.24 103.79
C GLY A 665 54.67 -12.89 104.98
N LEU A 666 53.80 -13.83 105.37
CA LEU A 666 52.75 -13.62 106.39
C LEU A 666 53.28 -13.12 107.75
N ALA A 667 54.50 -13.52 108.13
CA ALA A 667 55.17 -13.12 109.37
C ALA A 667 56.24 -12.03 109.17
N GLY A 668 56.45 -11.59 107.93
CA GLY A 668 57.42 -10.56 107.58
C GLY A 668 57.08 -9.20 108.21
N ALA A 669 58.10 -8.47 108.63
CA ALA A 669 57.95 -7.15 109.26
C ALA A 669 58.22 -5.98 108.30
N GLY A 670 58.39 -6.27 107.00
CA GLY A 670 58.74 -5.28 106.00
C GLY A 670 60.25 -4.99 105.97
N CYS A 671 60.60 -3.72 105.77
CA CYS A 671 62.00 -3.27 105.68
C CYS A 671 62.69 -3.20 107.06
N VAL A 672 63.69 -4.04 107.29
CA VAL A 672 64.46 -4.12 108.55
C VAL A 672 65.88 -3.56 108.35
N CYS A 673 66.35 -2.69 109.26
CA CYS A 673 67.67 -2.04 109.16
C CYS A 673 68.85 -2.94 109.56
N ASP A 674 69.99 -2.74 108.91
CA ASP A 674 71.29 -3.34 109.25
C ASP A 674 71.82 -2.88 110.64
N GLU A 675 72.70 -3.69 111.24
CA GLU A 675 73.27 -3.43 112.57
C GLU A 675 74.11 -2.12 112.61
N GLY A 676 73.93 -1.32 113.67
CA GLY A 676 74.50 0.04 113.77
C GLY A 676 73.61 1.15 113.20
N TRP A 677 72.55 0.76 112.48
CA TRP A 677 71.52 1.65 111.97
C TRP A 677 70.19 1.38 112.67
N ARG A 678 69.36 2.42 112.80
CA ARG A 678 67.99 2.25 113.29
C ARG A 678 67.06 3.19 112.55
N VAL A 679 65.80 2.81 112.48
CA VAL A 679 64.74 3.72 112.01
C VAL A 679 64.42 4.71 113.15
N PRO A 680 64.55 6.04 112.96
CA PRO A 680 64.04 7.01 113.93
C PRO A 680 62.53 6.84 114.06
N ALA A 681 61.97 7.02 115.25
CA ALA A 681 60.52 6.91 115.47
C ALA A 681 59.75 7.81 114.49
N GLY A 682 59.01 7.20 113.55
CA GLY A 682 58.24 7.86 112.50
C GLY A 682 58.95 8.08 111.16
N GLY A 683 60.19 7.63 111.00
CA GLY A 683 60.86 7.54 109.70
C GLY A 683 60.70 6.16 109.06
N SER A 684 61.03 6.01 107.77
CA SER A 684 61.12 4.73 107.04
C SER A 684 62.54 4.42 106.57
N THR A 685 63.51 5.26 106.94
CA THR A 685 64.90 5.14 106.52
C THR A 685 65.82 4.97 107.73
N CYS A 686 66.74 4.04 107.58
CA CYS A 686 67.74 3.73 108.60
C CYS A 686 68.73 4.90 108.71
N VAL A 687 69.07 5.31 109.93
CA VAL A 687 70.12 6.33 110.17
C VAL A 687 71.22 5.82 111.10
N GLU A 688 72.45 6.26 110.85
CA GLU A 688 73.67 5.86 111.56
C GLU A 688 73.74 6.45 112.99
N CYS A 689 74.20 5.66 113.96
CA CYS A 689 74.32 6.11 115.36
C CYS A 689 75.67 6.82 115.65
N ALA A 690 75.76 8.16 115.59
CA ALA A 690 77.01 8.92 115.85
C ALA A 690 77.37 9.17 117.35
N ALA A 691 78.67 9.20 117.68
CA ALA A 691 79.30 9.08 119.01
C ALA A 691 79.29 10.32 119.95
N LEU A 692 78.94 10.13 121.24
CA LEU A 692 79.18 11.05 122.36
C LEU A 692 80.16 10.43 123.39
N ARG A 693 81.20 11.19 123.76
CA ARG A 693 82.23 10.91 124.79
C ARG A 693 81.92 11.66 126.11
N PHE A 694 82.25 11.01 127.24
CA PHE A 694 82.51 11.48 128.63
C PHE A 694 81.42 12.18 129.47
N GLY A 695 81.18 11.55 130.63
CA GLY A 695 80.52 12.01 131.85
C GLY A 695 80.60 10.89 132.87
#